data_AF-A0ABD2M319-F1
#
_entry.id   AF-A0ABD2M319-F1
#
_cell.length_a   1.000
_cell.length_b   1.000
_cell.length_c   1.000
_cell.angle_alpha   90.00
_cell.angle_beta   90.00
_cell.angle_gamma   90.00
#
_symmetry.space_group_name_H-M   'P 1'
#
loop_
_entity.id
_entity.type
_entity.pdbx_description
1 polymer ?
#
loop_
_entity_poly.entity_id
_entity_poly.type
_entity_poly.pdbx_seq_one_letter_code
_entity_poly.pdbx_strand_id
1 'polypeptide(L)'
;MSGRGGGQRRDGGGGGAPRGGYGGGGGGGYGGGGGGGYGGGGGGGAPRAGYGGGGGAPRGGYGGGGGGGGAPRAYGGGGGRGGGGAPGGYGGRGGGGGGGRPQFQDSARRERSSPDSGGGDYYPPEQQQRGGPPPMRAERGNIGEFAPPPAPPATQVRKRQGVCSIWTINVAKGSKAYFYDVDIERMPVKKRNGEMDKGKSLVRGRDDGQRALNRNLCFELLTVAYKKTNRFGMDGNNQLVYDNKAELFTSCPIKDVNIEVTRRDVNEYVQTYCCGDMPDVRFRISITRNQTVPELSLDDFEQYRSGESVFREDRSIRTFFEMALSQFALNRGQFVKIGAGKLFEIDDARNANLFREKVSNGMILRAGIAKGVRVVRNDDRTPKAAVVLDTKVAAFFESKNLVDTVMEILPQRRNGGRPSMRDFSAKDWSEVETVIKDVRVELNYRRTRTFELGNLTDRPVSELTIDMDSDNGRPPERLSMPAFFLRKYNIELQYVDLPGIMPNDTVPPGRKVEVFPLELLEVMEDQRVPREKTDPVLMDQLLKFNSMKPDERMRRIWDRARALGLFNDQNPVLKAFGISVDQKSNRIMIGVRALPELRFSRNRVLRPDAQKGDWRRDAGRAEYLKTEELANWLVLCARNRFDTAQQFADRLGRMGNEKGIPIAEPEIVAFNSPDNSDREWMTMFERCVNKHIQFIMLVDEKRKDTHGLLKLSEAMHKVTTQHVTLEKANDVVRKNQRQTLENILNKLNMKNFGLNYVPVMEPSACRRFSLESGNVLVIGYDVNHPAPMPQQTRRLLASQGESQLSSLDPSCVGICANMAPDFNAFVGDYFFQESRREAIDQMQLVDRMKWILQNVEKHRPGKSRPEYIFIFRDGLSEGQFAMACKEELRALKQGCAEYDSRYQPKFVMIVGTKRHFKKFFLEEEGREGRPFNQNLTPGSVIQEKVTRADITEFFLQPHAPIQGTGKPVEYAMLEDEIGISMDELQGVIMALSYSHQIVNVAVSMPEPVYQAHELAKRGKNNFVTLKRFKPERVPKIDKQIVAKGGKRQIISIVDYKAVTRLLSYWGDGTFKLSHRFTA
;
A
#
# COMPACT_ATOMS: atom_id res chain seq x y z
N MET A 1 -48.71 2.28 48.76
CA MET A 1 -49.80 1.29 48.86
C MET A 1 -49.63 0.31 47.69
N SER A 2 -49.49 -1.02 47.84
CA SER A 2 -50.36 -2.01 48.52
C SER A 2 -51.75 -2.12 47.88
N GLY A 3 -52.15 -3.24 47.27
CA GLY A 3 -51.40 -4.46 46.93
C GLY A 3 -52.28 -5.64 46.51
N ARG A 4 -51.63 -6.78 46.18
CA ARG A 4 -52.08 -8.19 46.25
C ARG A 4 -53.53 -8.60 45.91
N GLY A 5 -53.64 -9.58 45.01
CA GLY A 5 -54.63 -10.67 45.05
C GLY A 5 -55.78 -10.59 44.03
N GLY A 6 -56.36 -11.70 43.54
CA GLY A 6 -55.90 -13.10 43.59
C GLY A 6 -57.01 -14.16 43.77
N GLY A 7 -57.23 -15.01 42.76
CA GLY A 7 -58.03 -16.25 42.80
C GLY A 7 -57.51 -17.20 41.70
N GLN A 8 -57.12 -18.46 41.94
CA GLN A 8 -57.89 -19.64 42.41
C GLN A 8 -58.81 -20.22 41.30
N ARG A 9 -58.85 -21.53 41.01
CA ARG A 9 -58.31 -22.72 41.72
C ARG A 9 -58.24 -23.98 40.81
N ARG A 10 -57.22 -24.85 41.02
CA ARG A 10 -57.26 -26.35 41.11
C ARG A 10 -57.85 -27.20 39.95
N ASP A 11 -57.68 -28.53 39.87
CA ASP A 11 -56.86 -29.57 40.59
C ASP A 11 -55.82 -30.17 39.59
N GLY A 12 -54.76 -30.96 39.87
CA GLY A 12 -54.53 -32.17 40.70
C GLY A 12 -54.21 -33.37 39.75
N GLY A 13 -53.32 -34.35 40.01
CA GLY A 13 -52.27 -34.54 41.01
C GLY A 13 -51.60 -35.94 40.89
N GLY A 14 -50.37 -36.12 41.40
CA GLY A 14 -49.82 -37.45 41.79
C GLY A 14 -48.81 -38.19 40.88
N GLY A 15 -47.56 -38.31 41.37
CA GLY A 15 -46.78 -39.57 41.37
C GLY A 15 -45.86 -39.95 40.17
N GLY A 16 -44.68 -40.52 40.49
CA GLY A 16 -43.96 -41.45 39.60
C GLY A 16 -42.54 -41.07 39.13
N ALA A 17 -41.59 -42.00 39.27
CA ALA A 17 -40.27 -42.08 38.63
C ALA A 17 -40.10 -43.53 38.08
N PRO A 18 -39.17 -43.90 37.16
CA PRO A 18 -37.74 -43.56 37.20
C PRO A 18 -36.98 -43.41 35.84
N ARG A 19 -35.65 -43.20 35.96
CA ARG A 19 -34.51 -43.26 35.00
C ARG A 19 -34.72 -43.75 33.54
N GLY A 20 -34.15 -42.98 32.59
CA GLY A 20 -33.30 -43.52 31.50
C GLY A 20 -33.64 -43.11 30.05
N GLY A 21 -32.63 -42.68 29.26
CA GLY A 21 -32.76 -42.46 27.80
C GLY A 21 -31.74 -41.49 27.19
N TYR A 22 -31.30 -41.74 25.94
CA TYR A 22 -30.32 -40.94 25.19
C TYR A 22 -30.90 -40.42 23.85
N GLY A 23 -30.52 -39.19 23.45
CA GLY A 23 -30.12 -38.85 22.07
C GLY A 23 -31.12 -38.27 21.06
N GLY A 24 -30.62 -37.34 20.21
CA GLY A 24 -30.89 -37.35 18.76
C GLY A 24 -31.57 -36.13 18.08
N GLY A 25 -30.78 -35.27 17.42
CA GLY A 25 -31.18 -34.42 16.27
C GLY A 25 -32.15 -33.25 16.53
N GLY A 26 -32.15 -32.14 15.76
CA GLY A 26 -31.30 -31.64 14.66
C GLY A 26 -31.60 -30.13 14.46
N GLY A 27 -30.99 -29.36 13.54
CA GLY A 27 -30.02 -29.69 12.49
C GLY A 27 -30.28 -28.89 11.20
N GLY A 28 -30.20 -27.55 11.24
CA GLY A 28 -30.61 -26.66 10.13
C GLY A 28 -29.46 -25.82 9.54
N GLY A 29 -29.12 -26.07 8.27
CA GLY A 29 -27.86 -25.69 7.63
C GLY A 29 -27.50 -24.20 7.47
N TYR A 30 -26.19 -23.94 7.46
CA TYR A 30 -25.56 -22.71 6.99
C TYR A 30 -24.36 -23.05 6.08
N GLY A 31 -24.47 -22.74 4.79
CA GLY A 31 -23.36 -22.85 3.84
C GLY A 31 -22.48 -21.60 3.85
N GLY A 32 -21.15 -21.77 3.89
CA GLY A 32 -20.19 -20.68 3.91
C GLY A 32 -19.57 -20.39 2.53
N GLY A 33 -19.47 -19.11 2.16
CA GLY A 33 -18.75 -18.65 0.96
C GLY A 33 -17.86 -17.45 1.29
N GLY A 34 -16.60 -17.71 1.63
CA GLY A 34 -15.66 -16.69 2.13
C GLY A 34 -15.15 -15.74 1.04
N GLY A 35 -15.34 -14.42 1.25
CA GLY A 35 -14.79 -13.36 0.40
C GLY A 35 -14.06 -12.31 1.24
N GLY A 36 -12.74 -12.39 1.30
CA GLY A 36 -11.89 -11.50 2.12
C GLY A 36 -11.76 -10.07 1.59
N GLY A 37 -12.71 -9.19 1.92
CA GLY A 37 -12.66 -7.77 1.57
C GLY A 37 -11.89 -6.92 2.59
N TYR A 38 -10.86 -6.18 2.14
CA TYR A 38 -10.04 -5.34 3.02
C TYR A 38 -10.79 -4.09 3.52
N GLY A 39 -11.26 -4.13 4.77
CA GLY A 39 -11.76 -2.99 5.54
C GLY A 39 -10.65 -2.04 6.01
N GLY A 40 -9.90 -1.44 5.08
CA GLY A 40 -8.73 -0.58 5.35
C GLY A 40 -9.01 0.93 5.37
N GLY A 41 -10.22 1.37 5.71
CA GLY A 41 -10.63 2.78 5.68
C GLY A 41 -10.61 3.45 7.07
N GLY A 42 -10.04 4.66 7.16
CA GLY A 42 -9.95 5.44 8.40
C GLY A 42 -11.28 6.01 8.89
N GLY A 43 -12.17 5.14 9.39
CA GLY A 43 -13.51 5.49 9.92
C GLY A 43 -13.60 5.49 11.45
N GLY A 44 -12.57 5.96 12.14
CA GLY A 44 -12.44 5.91 13.60
C GLY A 44 -13.44 6.82 14.34
N GLY A 45 -14.65 6.31 14.61
CA GLY A 45 -15.52 6.87 15.64
C GLY A 45 -14.89 6.68 17.03
N ALA A 46 -14.90 7.73 17.86
CA ALA A 46 -14.20 7.71 19.14
C ALA A 46 -14.75 6.62 20.10
N PRO A 47 -13.90 5.80 20.73
CA PRO A 47 -14.33 4.94 21.83
C PRO A 47 -14.74 5.82 23.02
N ARG A 48 -15.93 5.56 23.59
CA ARG A 48 -16.37 6.22 24.82
C ARG A 48 -15.56 5.71 26.01
N ALA A 49 -14.62 6.52 26.48
CA ALA A 49 -14.12 6.38 27.85
C ALA A 49 -15.21 6.89 28.81
N GLY A 50 -15.92 5.97 29.47
CA GLY A 50 -16.82 6.31 30.56
C GLY A 50 -16.03 6.54 31.84
N TYR A 51 -16.31 7.63 32.56
CA TYR A 51 -15.73 7.86 33.88
C TYR A 51 -16.29 6.85 34.89
N GLY A 52 -15.42 6.02 35.47
CA GLY A 52 -15.71 5.22 36.67
C GLY A 52 -14.96 5.82 37.86
N GLY A 53 -15.65 6.01 38.99
CA GLY A 53 -15.05 6.56 40.21
C GLY A 53 -14.06 5.59 40.85
N GLY A 54 -12.93 6.11 41.33
CA GLY A 54 -11.95 5.31 42.07
C GLY A 54 -12.36 5.06 43.51
N GLY A 55 -12.16 3.83 44.01
CA GLY A 55 -12.42 3.45 45.40
C GLY A 55 -11.16 2.98 46.13
N GLY A 56 -10.88 3.61 47.29
CA GLY A 56 -10.38 2.93 48.49
C GLY A 56 -8.96 2.33 48.54
N ALA A 57 -7.96 3.20 48.80
CA ALA A 57 -6.87 2.97 49.78
C ALA A 57 -5.83 1.82 49.53
N PRO A 58 -4.78 1.65 50.37
CA PRO A 58 -4.25 2.52 51.42
C PRO A 58 -2.73 2.89 51.36
N ARG A 59 -2.43 4.10 51.84
CA ARG A 59 -1.28 4.53 52.69
C ARG A 59 0.18 4.08 52.42
N GLY A 60 1.02 5.11 52.22
CA GLY A 60 2.44 5.17 52.57
C GLY A 60 3.13 6.29 51.79
N GLY A 61 3.93 7.20 52.35
CA GLY A 61 4.33 7.47 53.73
C GLY A 61 5.58 8.38 53.73
N TYR A 62 5.69 9.36 54.64
CA TYR A 62 6.74 10.41 54.69
C TYR A 62 6.74 11.40 53.49
N GLY A 63 7.04 12.71 53.62
CA GLY A 63 7.09 13.56 54.83
C GLY A 63 7.84 14.90 54.62
N GLY A 64 7.27 16.03 55.10
CA GLY A 64 8.00 17.28 55.43
C GLY A 64 7.95 18.47 54.45
N GLY A 65 7.59 19.67 54.96
CA GLY A 65 7.73 21.01 54.32
C GLY A 65 6.75 21.33 53.17
N GLY A 66 6.12 22.51 53.03
CA GLY A 66 6.21 23.79 53.76
C GLY A 66 6.97 24.87 52.96
N GLY A 67 6.41 26.04 52.61
CA GLY A 67 5.04 26.55 52.78
C GLY A 67 4.87 27.99 52.23
N GLY A 68 3.63 28.45 52.03
CA GLY A 68 3.30 29.79 51.50
C GLY A 68 3.50 29.96 49.97
N GLY A 69 2.87 30.93 49.29
CA GLY A 69 1.83 31.87 49.72
C GLY A 69 1.68 33.06 48.75
N GLY A 70 0.46 33.60 48.59
CA GLY A 70 0.24 34.93 48.00
C GLY A 70 0.06 35.04 46.47
N ALA A 71 -1.19 35.06 46.02
CA ALA A 71 -1.67 36.02 45.01
C ALA A 71 -2.26 37.23 45.79
N PRO A 72 -2.45 38.46 45.24
CA PRO A 72 -3.39 38.69 44.13
C PRO A 72 -3.22 39.97 43.24
N ARG A 73 -4.15 40.12 42.26
CA ARG A 73 -4.77 41.37 41.73
C ARG A 73 -3.94 42.55 41.19
N ALA A 74 -3.97 42.68 39.85
CA ALA A 74 -4.76 43.65 39.04
C ALA A 74 -4.70 45.20 39.23
N TYR A 75 -5.03 45.90 38.11
CA TYR A 75 -5.30 47.34 37.87
C TYR A 75 -4.14 48.30 37.50
N GLY A 76 -4.09 48.70 36.22
CA GLY A 76 -4.66 50.01 35.80
C GLY A 76 -3.77 51.26 35.62
N GLY A 77 -3.56 51.67 34.34
CA GLY A 77 -3.81 53.06 33.90
C GLY A 77 -2.62 54.04 33.66
N GLY A 78 -2.73 54.82 32.57
CA GLY A 78 -1.92 56.03 32.27
C GLY A 78 -0.77 55.82 31.25
N GLY A 79 -0.42 56.77 30.36
CA GLY A 79 -1.12 58.01 29.96
C GLY A 79 -0.20 59.11 29.36
N GLY A 80 -0.42 59.53 28.10
CA GLY A 80 0.30 60.65 27.43
C GLY A 80 0.46 60.42 25.91
N ARG A 81 -0.26 61.13 25.02
CA ARG A 81 0.02 62.48 24.41
C ARG A 81 1.19 62.47 23.39
N GLY A 82 1.03 62.96 22.15
CA GLY A 82 -0.18 63.42 21.45
C GLY A 82 0.09 64.21 20.14
N GLY A 83 -0.98 64.52 19.39
CA GLY A 83 -0.98 65.39 18.18
C GLY A 83 -0.68 64.68 16.84
N GLY A 84 -1.26 65.05 15.69
CA GLY A 84 -2.40 65.97 15.43
C GLY A 84 -2.39 66.55 14.00
N GLY A 85 -3.50 66.47 13.25
CA GLY A 85 -3.63 67.12 11.92
C GLY A 85 -4.68 66.51 10.97
N ALA A 86 -5.51 67.37 10.37
CA ALA A 86 -6.52 67.12 9.31
C ALA A 86 -6.64 68.45 8.48
N PRO A 87 -7.64 68.75 7.61
CA PRO A 87 -8.78 67.97 7.08
C PRO A 87 -9.11 68.17 5.55
N GLY A 88 -10.15 67.48 5.05
CA GLY A 88 -11.01 67.90 3.91
C GLY A 88 -10.49 67.70 2.47
N GLY A 89 -11.33 67.72 1.41
CA GLY A 89 -12.80 67.69 1.37
C GLY A 89 -13.42 67.95 -0.04
N TYR A 90 -14.56 67.30 -0.34
CA TYR A 90 -15.59 67.60 -1.37
C TYR A 90 -15.29 67.65 -2.91
N GLY A 91 -15.97 66.77 -3.65
CA GLY A 91 -17.02 67.17 -4.62
C GLY A 91 -16.70 67.28 -6.14
N GLY A 92 -17.69 66.94 -7.00
CA GLY A 92 -17.77 67.47 -8.38
C GLY A 92 -18.13 66.49 -9.52
N ARG A 93 -19.35 66.62 -10.06
CA ARG A 93 -19.91 65.92 -11.24
C ARG A 93 -19.21 66.25 -12.57
N GLY A 94 -19.44 65.41 -13.61
CA GLY A 94 -19.69 65.89 -14.98
C GLY A 94 -19.00 65.10 -16.11
N GLY A 95 -19.77 64.50 -17.03
CA GLY A 95 -19.24 63.81 -18.23
C GLY A 95 -19.56 64.55 -19.54
N GLY A 96 -19.00 64.08 -20.67
CA GLY A 96 -19.31 64.67 -21.99
C GLY A 96 -18.54 64.10 -23.20
N GLY A 97 -19.19 63.16 -23.89
CA GLY A 97 -19.09 62.72 -25.30
C GLY A 97 -17.97 63.16 -26.28
N GLY A 98 -17.55 62.19 -27.10
CA GLY A 98 -16.90 62.38 -28.42
C GLY A 98 -15.36 62.40 -28.40
N GLY A 99 -14.65 61.98 -29.46
CA GLY A 99 -15.11 61.31 -30.69
C GLY A 99 -14.10 61.48 -31.84
N GLY A 100 -13.68 60.38 -32.48
CA GLY A 100 -12.85 60.42 -33.70
C GLY A 100 -11.71 59.39 -33.78
N ARG A 101 -11.67 58.65 -34.89
CA ARG A 101 -10.45 58.12 -35.52
C ARG A 101 -10.23 58.90 -36.82
N PRO A 102 -9.01 58.92 -37.39
CA PRO A 102 -8.75 57.98 -38.49
C PRO A 102 -7.33 57.36 -38.45
N GLN A 103 -7.06 56.51 -39.45
CA GLN A 103 -5.73 55.93 -39.77
C GLN A 103 -4.95 56.87 -40.71
N PHE A 104 -3.66 56.62 -40.98
CA PHE A 104 -3.17 56.12 -42.29
C PHE A 104 -1.64 55.83 -42.31
N GLN A 105 -1.21 55.27 -43.44
CA GLN A 105 -0.04 54.45 -43.80
C GLN A 105 1.41 54.99 -43.73
N ASP A 106 2.34 54.01 -43.70
CA ASP A 106 3.58 53.83 -44.50
C ASP A 106 4.51 55.01 -44.87
N SER A 107 5.82 54.81 -44.69
CA SER A 107 6.70 54.34 -45.80
C SER A 107 8.19 54.17 -45.42
N ALA A 108 8.94 53.44 -46.26
CA ALA A 108 10.28 52.90 -45.98
C ALA A 108 11.46 53.77 -46.51
N ARG A 109 12.71 53.41 -46.14
CA ARG A 109 13.87 53.26 -47.08
C ARG A 109 15.22 52.83 -46.42
N ARG A 110 15.91 51.86 -47.07
CA ARG A 110 17.34 51.80 -47.51
C ARG A 110 18.49 52.08 -46.49
N GLU A 111 19.72 51.53 -46.59
CA GLU A 111 20.42 50.59 -47.50
C GLU A 111 21.85 50.22 -46.95
N ARG A 112 22.56 49.29 -47.64
CA ARG A 112 24.04 49.01 -47.61
C ARG A 112 24.61 48.23 -46.40
N SER A 113 25.66 47.40 -46.54
CA SER A 113 26.22 46.67 -47.71
C SER A 113 27.20 45.54 -47.32
N SER A 114 27.20 44.50 -48.16
CA SER A 114 28.12 43.37 -48.46
C SER A 114 29.65 43.61 -48.37
N PRO A 115 30.54 42.63 -48.69
CA PRO A 115 30.36 41.22 -49.14
C PRO A 115 31.17 40.19 -48.28
N ASP A 116 31.47 38.91 -48.61
CA ASP A 116 31.25 37.96 -49.74
C ASP A 116 31.27 36.51 -49.13
N SER A 117 31.45 35.31 -49.73
CA SER A 117 31.58 34.66 -51.08
C SER A 117 31.44 33.12 -50.85
N GLY A 118 31.25 32.18 -51.80
CA GLY A 118 31.05 32.22 -53.26
C GLY A 118 31.40 30.85 -53.91
N GLY A 119 30.60 30.35 -54.87
CA GLY A 119 30.81 29.08 -55.62
C GLY A 119 30.11 27.82 -55.02
N GLY A 120 29.64 26.83 -55.80
CA GLY A 120 29.59 26.67 -57.27
C GLY A 120 28.63 25.54 -57.71
N ASP A 121 28.35 25.42 -59.01
CA ASP A 121 27.21 24.68 -59.60
C ASP A 121 27.39 23.14 -59.77
N TYR A 122 26.28 22.39 -59.89
CA TYR A 122 25.82 21.70 -61.13
C TYR A 122 24.56 20.81 -60.91
N TYR A 123 23.75 20.66 -61.98
CA TYR A 123 22.59 19.76 -62.15
C TYR A 123 22.93 18.73 -63.28
N PRO A 124 22.27 17.55 -63.46
CA PRO A 124 20.83 17.42 -63.77
C PRO A 124 20.17 16.10 -63.23
N PRO A 125 19.16 15.45 -63.87
CA PRO A 125 17.76 15.70 -63.53
C PRO A 125 16.91 14.43 -63.23
N GLU A 126 15.83 14.54 -62.46
CA GLU A 126 14.76 13.52 -62.49
C GLU A 126 13.34 14.10 -62.25
N GLN A 127 12.32 13.25 -62.42
CA GLN A 127 11.05 13.63 -63.03
C GLN A 127 9.99 14.24 -62.09
N GLN A 128 8.99 14.87 -62.71
CA GLN A 128 7.95 15.68 -62.06
C GLN A 128 6.98 14.86 -61.18
N GLN A 129 6.61 15.41 -60.03
CA GLN A 129 5.21 15.37 -59.58
C GLN A 129 4.85 16.62 -58.75
N ARG A 130 3.56 16.93 -58.65
CA ARG A 130 3.06 18.27 -58.26
C ARG A 130 3.08 18.47 -56.74
N GLY A 131 3.51 19.67 -56.31
CA GLY A 131 3.65 20.01 -54.89
C GLY A 131 2.34 20.41 -54.19
N GLY A 132 2.28 20.13 -52.89
CA GLY A 132 1.51 20.90 -51.91
C GLY A 132 2.45 21.78 -51.06
N PRO A 133 1.93 22.72 -50.26
CA PRO A 133 2.76 23.55 -49.39
C PRO A 133 3.48 22.70 -48.32
N PRO A 134 4.72 23.03 -47.95
CA PRO A 134 5.45 22.26 -46.95
C PRO A 134 4.77 22.38 -45.57
N PRO A 135 4.63 21.28 -44.80
CA PRO A 135 4.17 21.38 -43.42
C PRO A 135 5.18 22.18 -42.61
N MET A 136 4.73 23.24 -41.94
CA MET A 136 5.57 23.94 -40.96
C MET A 136 6.10 22.93 -39.94
N ARG A 137 7.42 22.98 -39.69
CA ARG A 137 8.03 22.24 -38.58
C ARG A 137 7.45 22.79 -37.28
N ALA A 138 6.46 22.10 -36.72
CA ALA A 138 6.23 22.17 -35.29
C ALA A 138 7.52 21.71 -34.60
N GLU A 139 8.15 22.60 -33.84
CA GLU A 139 9.31 22.23 -33.03
C GLU A 139 8.86 21.15 -32.04
N ARG A 140 9.45 19.96 -32.16
CA ARG A 140 9.22 18.89 -31.21
C ARG A 140 9.86 19.30 -29.90
N GLY A 141 9.06 19.79 -28.96
CA GLY A 141 9.50 19.98 -27.59
C GLY A 141 10.10 18.68 -27.08
N ASN A 142 11.41 18.64 -26.89
CA ASN A 142 12.10 17.50 -26.33
C ASN A 142 11.62 17.33 -24.89
N ILE A 143 10.85 16.27 -24.63
CA ILE A 143 10.64 15.79 -23.26
C ILE A 143 12.02 15.36 -22.77
N GLY A 144 12.62 16.17 -21.90
CA GLY A 144 14.00 15.99 -21.48
C GLY A 144 14.20 14.64 -20.78
N GLU A 145 15.35 14.01 -21.00
CA GLU A 145 15.77 12.83 -20.23
C GLU A 145 16.35 13.25 -18.86
N PHE A 146 15.75 14.27 -18.26
CA PHE A 146 16.26 15.03 -17.12
C PHE A 146 15.08 15.61 -16.31
N ALA A 147 14.95 15.24 -15.04
CA ALA A 147 13.94 15.82 -14.14
C ALA A 147 14.42 17.18 -13.58
N PRO A 148 13.52 18.14 -13.28
CA PRO A 148 13.91 19.50 -12.92
C PRO A 148 14.78 19.54 -11.65
N PRO A 149 15.80 20.43 -11.61
CA PRO A 149 16.73 20.52 -10.49
C PRO A 149 16.02 20.90 -9.18
N PRO A 150 16.63 20.64 -8.01
CA PRO A 150 15.99 20.88 -6.72
C PRO A 150 15.68 22.37 -6.50
N ALA A 151 14.40 22.71 -6.43
CA ALA A 151 13.91 24.07 -6.20
C ALA A 151 14.43 24.65 -4.85
N PRO A 152 14.54 25.99 -4.75
CA PRO A 152 14.83 26.66 -3.48
C PRO A 152 13.79 26.29 -2.40
N PRO A 153 14.20 26.02 -1.15
CA PRO A 153 13.26 25.73 -0.06
C PRO A 153 12.21 26.84 0.13
N ALA A 154 10.98 26.46 0.47
CA ALA A 154 9.90 27.39 0.80
C ALA A 154 10.27 28.30 1.98
N THR A 155 9.86 29.55 1.87
CA THR A 155 10.17 30.64 2.80
C THR A 155 9.03 30.95 3.76
N GLN A 156 7.77 30.72 3.37
CA GLN A 156 6.57 31.01 4.18
C GLN A 156 6.28 29.85 5.16
N VAL A 157 7.28 29.49 5.96
CA VAL A 157 7.24 28.40 6.95
C VAL A 157 7.80 28.83 8.30
N ARG A 158 7.07 28.59 9.38
CA ARG A 158 7.60 28.72 10.74
C ARG A 158 8.48 27.51 11.05
N LYS A 159 9.80 27.70 11.16
CA LYS A 159 10.74 26.61 11.47
C LYS A 159 10.61 26.13 12.93
N ARG A 160 10.72 24.82 13.15
CA ARG A 160 10.78 24.12 14.45
C ARG A 160 11.92 23.09 14.45
N GLN A 161 12.48 22.80 15.62
CA GLN A 161 13.38 21.65 15.84
C GLN A 161 12.64 20.32 15.69
N GLY A 162 13.36 19.29 15.26
CA GLY A 162 12.86 17.94 15.17
C GLY A 162 13.92 16.92 14.80
N VAL A 163 13.52 15.64 14.83
CA VAL A 163 14.38 14.51 14.45
C VAL A 163 13.69 13.61 13.43
N CYS A 164 14.48 12.88 12.66
CA CYS A 164 14.00 11.86 11.73
C CYS A 164 14.64 10.49 12.00
N SER A 165 14.10 9.46 11.35
CA SER A 165 14.69 8.10 11.31
C SER A 165 15.66 7.91 10.14
N ILE A 166 16.43 8.95 9.83
CA ILE A 166 17.39 9.03 8.73
C ILE A 166 18.71 9.55 9.29
N TRP A 167 19.82 8.86 9.03
CA TRP A 167 21.17 9.27 9.45
C TRP A 167 22.12 9.26 8.24
N THR A 168 22.99 10.27 8.11
CA THR A 168 23.98 10.33 7.03
C THR A 168 25.13 9.34 7.26
N ILE A 169 25.60 8.76 6.16
CA ILE A 169 26.73 7.84 6.11
C ILE A 169 27.95 8.66 5.70
N ASN A 170 28.98 8.67 6.54
CA ASN A 170 30.27 9.27 6.25
C ASN A 170 31.18 8.21 5.63
N VAL A 171 31.99 8.62 4.66
CA VAL A 171 32.89 7.75 3.89
C VAL A 171 34.25 8.43 3.81
N ALA A 172 35.32 7.68 4.05
CA ALA A 172 36.68 8.17 3.87
C ALA A 172 36.99 8.39 2.37
N LYS A 173 37.70 9.47 2.05
CA LYS A 173 38.04 9.81 0.66
C LYS A 173 38.88 8.69 0.03
N GLY A 174 38.46 8.20 -1.14
CA GLY A 174 39.09 7.09 -1.84
C GLY A 174 38.77 5.70 -1.29
N SER A 175 37.79 5.57 -0.37
CA SER A 175 37.26 4.27 0.06
C SER A 175 36.65 3.51 -1.12
N LYS A 176 37.00 2.23 -1.25
CA LYS A 176 36.55 1.36 -2.34
C LYS A 176 35.90 0.08 -1.83
N ALA A 177 35.05 -0.52 -2.66
CA ALA A 177 34.62 -1.90 -2.53
C ALA A 177 34.80 -2.64 -3.86
N TYR A 178 35.34 -3.85 -3.82
CA TYR A 178 35.54 -4.70 -4.99
C TYR A 178 34.39 -5.71 -5.06
N PHE A 179 33.69 -5.78 -6.19
CA PHE A 179 32.44 -6.55 -6.34
C PHE A 179 32.68 -7.87 -7.07
N TYR A 180 32.09 -8.95 -6.56
CA TYR A 180 32.19 -10.30 -7.08
C TYR A 180 30.81 -10.96 -7.11
N ASP A 181 30.54 -11.65 -8.21
CA ASP A 181 29.43 -12.58 -8.34
C ASP A 181 29.82 -13.91 -7.67
N VAL A 182 28.90 -14.47 -6.88
CA VAL A 182 29.06 -15.76 -6.21
C VAL A 182 28.05 -16.76 -6.76
N ASP A 183 28.53 -17.93 -7.18
CA ASP A 183 27.68 -19.11 -7.40
C ASP A 183 28.15 -20.29 -6.55
N ILE A 184 27.18 -21.03 -6.05
CA ILE A 184 27.37 -22.18 -5.16
C ILE A 184 26.47 -23.29 -5.68
N GLU A 185 27.06 -24.31 -6.30
CA GLU A 185 26.34 -25.46 -6.84
C GLU A 185 26.69 -26.73 -6.09
N ARG A 186 25.67 -27.46 -5.60
CA ARG A 186 25.84 -28.90 -5.35
C ARG A 186 25.93 -29.60 -6.70
N MET A 187 27.06 -30.25 -6.99
CA MET A 187 27.34 -30.90 -8.26
C MET A 187 26.39 -32.10 -8.50
N PRO A 188 26.25 -32.56 -9.76
CA PRO A 188 25.60 -33.85 -10.06
C PRO A 188 26.28 -35.01 -9.31
N VAL A 189 25.47 -35.93 -8.78
CA VAL A 189 25.94 -37.12 -8.05
C VAL A 189 25.23 -38.36 -8.61
N LYS A 190 25.97 -39.46 -8.76
CA LYS A 190 25.40 -40.74 -9.21
C LYS A 190 24.66 -41.41 -8.05
N LYS A 191 23.38 -41.70 -8.22
CA LYS A 191 22.53 -42.38 -7.24
C LYS A 191 22.83 -43.89 -7.20
N ARG A 192 22.36 -44.57 -6.14
CA ARG A 192 22.48 -46.04 -6.00
C ARG A 192 21.82 -46.84 -7.15
N ASN A 193 20.80 -46.29 -7.82
CA ASN A 193 20.17 -46.89 -9.01
C ASN A 193 20.89 -46.57 -10.33
N GLY A 194 22.09 -45.96 -10.28
CA GLY A 194 22.89 -45.62 -11.46
C GLY A 194 22.53 -44.29 -12.14
N GLU A 195 21.36 -43.70 -11.87
CA GLU A 195 20.98 -42.40 -12.42
C GLU A 195 21.89 -41.27 -11.95
N MET A 196 22.15 -40.29 -12.82
CA MET A 196 22.70 -38.99 -12.43
C MET A 196 21.60 -38.12 -11.81
N ASP A 197 21.80 -37.67 -10.57
CA ASP A 197 21.02 -36.59 -9.99
C ASP A 197 21.42 -35.23 -10.60
N LYS A 198 20.47 -34.29 -10.69
CA LYS A 198 20.75 -32.98 -11.31
C LYS A 198 21.48 -32.07 -10.33
N GLY A 199 22.49 -31.36 -10.84
CA GLY A 199 23.16 -30.29 -10.09
C GLY A 199 22.15 -29.24 -9.58
N LYS A 200 22.42 -28.66 -8.42
CA LYS A 200 21.53 -27.71 -7.76
C LYS A 200 22.32 -26.48 -7.30
N SER A 201 22.21 -25.38 -8.05
CA SER A 201 22.60 -24.05 -7.57
C SER A 201 21.78 -23.69 -6.34
N LEU A 202 22.48 -23.32 -5.26
CA LEU A 202 21.91 -22.98 -3.95
C LEU A 202 21.58 -21.49 -3.86
N VAL A 203 22.14 -20.65 -4.73
CA VAL A 203 21.91 -19.19 -4.72
C VAL A 203 20.50 -18.77 -5.18
N ARG A 204 19.61 -19.75 -5.46
CA ARG A 204 18.24 -19.55 -5.98
C ARG A 204 17.21 -20.30 -5.12
N GLY A 205 16.22 -19.58 -4.55
CA GLY A 205 15.13 -20.15 -3.74
C GLY A 205 13.74 -19.66 -4.17
N ARG A 206 12.75 -20.56 -4.21
CA ARG A 206 11.39 -20.30 -4.71
C ARG A 206 10.59 -19.39 -3.77
N ASP A 207 10.54 -19.78 -2.50
CA ASP A 207 9.75 -19.25 -1.39
C ASP A 207 10.65 -18.73 -0.26
N ASP A 208 10.08 -18.02 0.73
CA ASP A 208 10.88 -17.41 1.81
C ASP A 208 11.55 -18.46 2.73
N GLY A 209 10.95 -19.64 2.94
CA GLY A 209 11.56 -20.74 3.73
C GLY A 209 12.74 -21.40 3.01
N GLN A 210 12.58 -21.77 1.73
CA GLN A 210 13.70 -22.27 0.91
C GLN A 210 14.82 -21.23 0.77
N ARG A 211 14.49 -19.92 0.76
CA ARG A 211 15.49 -18.84 0.75
C ARG A 211 16.22 -18.70 2.07
N ALA A 212 15.57 -18.91 3.22
CA ALA A 212 16.22 -18.94 4.53
C ALA A 212 17.20 -20.12 4.61
N LEU A 213 16.73 -21.35 4.35
CA LEU A 213 17.56 -22.55 4.28
C LEU A 213 18.75 -22.37 3.32
N ASN A 214 18.50 -21.91 2.09
CA ASN A 214 19.56 -21.70 1.11
C ASN A 214 20.56 -20.63 1.56
N ARG A 215 20.14 -19.56 2.25
CA ARG A 215 21.05 -18.54 2.78
C ARG A 215 21.98 -19.08 3.84
N ASN A 216 21.47 -19.90 4.74
CA ASN A 216 22.28 -20.56 5.78
C ASN A 216 23.27 -21.53 5.14
N LEU A 217 22.83 -22.34 4.16
CA LEU A 217 23.72 -23.21 3.37
C LEU A 217 24.81 -22.44 2.62
N CYS A 218 24.47 -21.31 1.99
CA CYS A 218 25.42 -20.47 1.26
C CYS A 218 26.40 -19.75 2.20
N PHE A 219 25.99 -19.41 3.42
CA PHE A 219 26.85 -18.86 4.47
C PHE A 219 27.86 -19.88 5.00
N GLU A 220 27.40 -21.10 5.32
CA GLU A 220 28.28 -22.18 5.79
C GLU A 220 29.27 -22.63 4.71
N LEU A 221 28.81 -22.79 3.46
CA LEU A 221 29.67 -23.13 2.33
C LEU A 221 30.70 -22.04 2.03
N LEU A 222 30.31 -20.75 2.05
CA LEU A 222 31.29 -19.65 1.92
C LEU A 222 32.25 -19.60 3.12
N THR A 223 31.81 -19.95 4.33
CA THR A 223 32.67 -20.03 5.51
C THR A 223 33.72 -21.14 5.39
N VAL A 224 33.37 -22.29 4.79
CA VAL A 224 34.34 -23.34 4.44
C VAL A 224 35.30 -22.86 3.35
N ALA A 225 34.80 -22.16 2.32
CA ALA A 225 35.64 -21.58 1.27
C ALA A 225 36.64 -20.55 1.81
N TYR A 226 36.19 -19.64 2.66
CA TYR A 226 36.99 -18.61 3.33
C TYR A 226 38.09 -19.23 4.19
N LYS A 227 37.83 -20.36 4.86
CA LYS A 227 38.86 -21.11 5.61
C LYS A 227 39.85 -21.79 4.65
N LYS A 228 39.38 -22.57 3.68
CA LYS A 228 40.25 -23.33 2.73
C LYS A 228 41.19 -22.44 1.90
N THR A 229 40.77 -21.24 1.58
CA THR A 229 41.52 -20.28 0.74
C THR A 229 42.39 -19.31 1.54
N ASN A 230 42.54 -19.52 2.85
CA ASN A 230 43.16 -18.58 3.78
C ASN A 230 42.62 -17.15 3.62
N ARG A 231 41.34 -16.96 3.96
CA ARG A 231 40.59 -15.69 3.86
C ARG A 231 40.48 -15.13 2.43
N PHE A 232 40.45 -15.98 1.41
CA PHE A 232 40.59 -15.59 -0.01
C PHE A 232 41.89 -14.81 -0.32
N GLY A 233 42.94 -14.99 0.49
CA GLY A 233 44.18 -14.21 0.43
C GLY A 233 44.11 -12.84 1.10
N MET A 234 43.00 -12.47 1.76
CA MET A 234 42.89 -11.20 2.48
C MET A 234 43.65 -11.22 3.81
N ASP A 235 44.49 -10.21 4.00
CA ASP A 235 45.34 -10.03 5.17
C ASP A 235 44.70 -9.17 6.28
N GLY A 236 45.34 -9.16 7.45
CA GLY A 236 45.10 -8.19 8.53
C GLY A 236 43.61 -7.92 8.84
N ASN A 237 43.24 -6.65 8.79
CA ASN A 237 41.90 -6.15 9.14
C ASN A 237 40.86 -6.28 8.01
N ASN A 238 41.23 -6.73 6.80
CA ASN A 238 40.32 -6.75 5.64
C ASN A 238 39.08 -7.62 5.88
N GLN A 239 37.93 -7.11 5.41
CA GLN A 239 36.59 -7.67 5.60
C GLN A 239 35.86 -7.91 4.27
N LEU A 240 34.83 -8.74 4.34
CA LEU A 240 33.85 -8.96 3.28
C LEU A 240 32.42 -8.63 3.72
N VAL A 241 31.56 -8.39 2.74
CA VAL A 241 30.13 -8.13 2.87
C VAL A 241 29.40 -9.01 1.87
N TYR A 242 28.53 -9.90 2.35
CA TYR A 242 27.91 -10.96 1.56
C TYR A 242 26.39 -10.97 1.79
N ASP A 243 25.61 -11.10 0.72
CA ASP A 243 24.15 -11.09 0.82
C ASP A 243 23.55 -12.44 1.31
N ASN A 244 24.43 -13.39 1.62
CA ASN A 244 24.22 -14.81 1.88
C ASN A 244 23.61 -15.58 0.68
N LYS A 245 23.81 -15.11 -0.55
CA LYS A 245 23.26 -15.75 -1.75
C LYS A 245 24.20 -15.65 -2.97
N ALA A 246 24.39 -14.48 -3.57
CA ALA A 246 25.11 -14.32 -4.84
C ALA A 246 25.95 -13.03 -4.97
N GLU A 247 25.83 -12.07 -4.05
CA GLU A 247 26.49 -10.77 -4.15
C GLU A 247 27.54 -10.64 -3.02
N LEU A 248 28.82 -10.49 -3.37
CA LEU A 248 29.94 -10.38 -2.44
C LEU A 248 30.78 -9.12 -2.73
N PHE A 249 31.07 -8.35 -1.68
CA PHE A 249 32.01 -7.22 -1.74
C PHE A 249 33.17 -7.45 -0.78
N THR A 250 34.38 -7.07 -1.18
CA THR A 250 35.59 -7.12 -0.34
C THR A 250 36.25 -5.74 -0.24
N SER A 251 36.94 -5.49 0.86
CA SER A 251 37.66 -4.21 1.13
C SER A 251 39.00 -4.10 0.41
N CYS A 252 39.57 -5.24 -0.02
CA CYS A 252 40.72 -5.32 -0.92
C CYS A 252 40.43 -6.28 -2.10
N PRO A 253 41.18 -6.20 -3.22
CA PRO A 253 41.01 -7.12 -4.34
C PRO A 253 41.38 -8.55 -3.91
N ILE A 254 40.55 -9.53 -4.28
CA ILE A 254 40.87 -10.96 -4.18
C ILE A 254 41.05 -11.53 -5.59
N LYS A 255 41.76 -12.65 -5.71
CA LYS A 255 41.79 -13.43 -6.95
C LYS A 255 40.45 -14.17 -7.11
N ASP A 256 40.05 -14.42 -8.35
CA ASP A 256 38.90 -15.29 -8.61
C ASP A 256 39.10 -16.66 -7.94
N VAL A 257 38.04 -17.14 -7.29
CA VAL A 257 38.06 -18.39 -6.52
C VAL A 257 37.19 -19.40 -7.24
N ASN A 258 37.72 -20.57 -7.52
CA ASN A 258 36.94 -21.72 -7.97
C ASN A 258 37.45 -22.95 -7.22
N ILE A 259 36.68 -23.42 -6.24
CA ILE A 259 37.06 -24.55 -5.39
C ILE A 259 35.98 -25.62 -5.34
N GLU A 260 36.42 -26.85 -5.13
CA GLU A 260 35.55 -27.97 -4.81
C GLU A 260 35.58 -28.25 -3.29
N VAL A 261 34.39 -28.39 -2.72
CA VAL A 261 34.16 -28.66 -1.29
C VAL A 261 33.43 -30.00 -1.19
N THR A 262 33.95 -30.92 -0.40
CA THR A 262 33.42 -32.28 -0.24
C THR A 262 32.54 -32.40 1.00
N ARG A 263 31.79 -33.50 1.12
CA ARG A 263 31.05 -33.85 2.35
C ARG A 263 31.90 -33.78 3.63
N ARG A 264 33.20 -34.10 3.57
CA ARG A 264 34.09 -34.10 4.76
C ARG A 264 34.48 -32.70 5.25
N ASP A 265 34.32 -31.69 4.39
CA ASP A 265 34.73 -30.32 4.67
C ASP A 265 33.64 -29.47 5.33
N VAL A 266 32.40 -29.97 5.39
CA VAL A 266 31.19 -29.20 5.72
C VAL A 266 30.52 -29.67 7.01
N ASN A 267 29.89 -28.73 7.70
CA ASN A 267 29.24 -28.96 8.99
C ASN A 267 28.01 -29.88 8.88
N GLU A 268 27.50 -30.31 10.03
CA GLU A 268 26.32 -31.18 10.14
C GLU A 268 25.07 -30.60 9.44
N TYR A 269 24.87 -29.28 9.50
CA TYR A 269 23.74 -28.61 8.84
C TYR A 269 23.77 -28.79 7.30
N VAL A 270 24.92 -28.53 6.67
CA VAL A 270 25.09 -28.74 5.22
C VAL A 270 24.98 -30.23 4.87
N GLN A 271 25.55 -31.13 5.69
CA GLN A 271 25.39 -32.57 5.47
C GLN A 271 23.91 -33.02 5.56
N THR A 272 23.16 -32.48 6.52
CA THR A 272 21.74 -32.79 6.75
C THR A 272 20.85 -32.35 5.59
N TYR A 273 21.04 -31.14 5.06
CA TYR A 273 20.14 -30.59 4.03
C TYR A 273 20.61 -30.77 2.58
N CYS A 274 21.90 -31.07 2.34
CA CYS A 274 22.44 -31.23 0.99
C CYS A 274 23.08 -32.60 0.69
N CYS A 275 23.55 -33.35 1.71
CA CYS A 275 24.26 -34.62 1.49
C CYS A 275 23.40 -35.86 1.75
N GLY A 276 22.67 -35.92 2.87
CA GLY A 276 21.81 -37.06 3.21
C GLY A 276 22.55 -38.39 3.23
N ASP A 277 22.03 -39.39 2.50
CA ASP A 277 22.58 -40.75 2.42
C ASP A 277 23.66 -40.92 1.32
N MET A 278 24.02 -39.85 0.62
CA MET A 278 24.98 -39.88 -0.49
C MET A 278 26.41 -39.63 0.02
N PRO A 279 27.39 -40.50 -0.26
CA PRO A 279 28.77 -40.31 0.18
C PRO A 279 29.48 -39.21 -0.63
N ASP A 280 29.40 -39.27 -1.97
CA ASP A 280 30.24 -38.50 -2.90
C ASP A 280 29.66 -37.12 -3.24
N VAL A 281 29.06 -36.44 -2.26
CA VAL A 281 28.47 -35.11 -2.47
C VAL A 281 29.56 -34.05 -2.43
N ARG A 282 29.60 -33.27 -3.52
CA ARG A 282 30.61 -32.25 -3.80
C ARG A 282 29.92 -30.96 -4.23
N PHE A 283 30.48 -29.83 -3.80
CA PHE A 283 29.98 -28.49 -4.06
C PHE A 283 31.04 -27.71 -4.81
N ARG A 284 30.67 -27.06 -5.90
CA ARG A 284 31.49 -26.02 -6.53
C ARG A 284 31.14 -24.68 -5.90
N ILE A 285 32.16 -23.94 -5.47
CA ILE A 285 32.03 -22.56 -5.02
C ILE A 285 32.87 -21.70 -5.95
N SER A 286 32.21 -20.82 -6.69
CA SER A 286 32.81 -19.89 -7.63
C SER A 286 32.58 -18.45 -7.15
N ILE A 287 33.65 -17.66 -7.11
CA ILE A 287 33.64 -16.23 -6.80
C ILE A 287 34.42 -15.56 -7.92
N THR A 288 33.75 -14.77 -8.75
CA THR A 288 34.33 -14.14 -9.94
C THR A 288 34.07 -12.65 -9.93
N ARG A 289 35.07 -11.82 -10.26
CA ARG A 289 34.91 -10.36 -10.26
C ARG A 289 33.76 -9.94 -11.18
N ASN A 290 32.86 -9.08 -10.68
CA ASN A 290 31.63 -8.72 -11.38
C ASN A 290 31.94 -8.00 -12.70
N GLN A 291 31.28 -8.41 -13.79
CA GLN A 291 31.62 -7.96 -15.14
C GLN A 291 31.12 -6.54 -15.48
N THR A 292 30.11 -6.04 -14.76
CA THR A 292 29.48 -4.74 -15.06
C THR A 292 30.06 -3.63 -14.18
N VAL A 293 30.24 -3.90 -12.88
CA VAL A 293 30.74 -2.94 -11.89
C VAL A 293 31.83 -3.60 -11.02
N PRO A 294 33.00 -3.92 -11.58
CA PRO A 294 34.08 -4.67 -10.89
C PRO A 294 34.68 -3.94 -9.68
N GLU A 295 34.36 -2.66 -9.49
CA GLU A 295 34.88 -1.78 -8.45
C GLU A 295 33.89 -0.65 -8.20
N LEU A 296 33.72 -0.25 -6.93
CA LEU A 296 32.92 0.90 -6.50
C LEU A 296 33.81 1.88 -5.74
N SER A 297 33.82 3.16 -6.13
CA SER A 297 34.20 4.24 -5.22
C SER A 297 33.02 4.52 -4.30
N LEU A 298 33.23 4.50 -3.00
CA LEU A 298 32.16 4.62 -2.00
C LEU A 298 31.80 6.07 -1.69
N ASP A 299 32.62 7.01 -2.16
CA ASP A 299 32.49 8.46 -2.06
C ASP A 299 31.98 9.13 -3.35
N ASP A 300 31.80 8.38 -4.44
CA ASP A 300 31.19 8.89 -5.68
C ASP A 300 29.66 8.97 -5.58
N PHE A 301 29.16 10.20 -5.58
CA PHE A 301 27.74 10.53 -5.70
C PHE A 301 27.47 11.52 -6.84
N GLU A 302 28.37 11.63 -7.83
CA GLU A 302 28.24 12.56 -8.97
C GLU A 302 26.92 12.34 -9.73
N GLN A 303 26.51 11.09 -9.92
CA GLN A 303 25.24 10.74 -10.57
C GLN A 303 23.99 11.29 -9.84
N TYR A 304 24.10 11.73 -8.58
CA TYR A 304 23.01 12.30 -7.78
C TYR A 304 23.08 13.83 -7.65
N ARG A 305 23.89 14.50 -8.47
CA ARG A 305 23.89 15.98 -8.60
C ARG A 305 22.90 16.52 -9.63
N SER A 306 22.33 15.65 -10.48
CA SER A 306 21.47 16.06 -11.59
C SER A 306 20.26 15.13 -11.78
N GLY A 307 19.20 15.65 -12.40
CA GLY A 307 17.95 14.94 -12.65
C GLY A 307 18.05 13.74 -13.60
N GLU A 308 19.21 13.51 -14.23
CA GLU A 308 19.50 12.29 -14.99
C GLU A 308 19.43 11.03 -14.12
N SER A 309 19.68 11.14 -12.82
CA SER A 309 19.63 10.01 -11.87
C SER A 309 18.30 9.26 -11.88
N VAL A 310 17.22 9.94 -12.28
CA VAL A 310 15.85 9.41 -12.42
C VAL A 310 15.77 8.37 -13.54
N PHE A 311 16.66 8.48 -14.53
CA PHE A 311 16.71 7.67 -15.75
C PHE A 311 17.92 6.71 -15.78
N ARG A 312 18.84 6.80 -14.81
CA ARG A 312 19.98 5.88 -14.66
C ARG A 312 19.57 4.63 -13.86
N GLU A 313 20.07 3.47 -14.29
CA GLU A 313 19.72 2.18 -13.64
C GLU A 313 20.66 1.78 -12.50
N ASP A 314 21.86 2.38 -12.40
CA ASP A 314 22.84 2.00 -11.38
C ASP A 314 22.34 2.28 -9.95
N ARG A 315 22.38 1.23 -9.13
CA ARG A 315 22.05 1.26 -7.70
C ARG A 315 23.13 0.57 -6.87
N SER A 316 24.25 0.19 -7.46
CA SER A 316 25.27 -0.69 -6.89
C SER A 316 25.82 -0.16 -5.57
N ILE A 317 26.12 1.14 -5.50
CA ILE A 317 26.53 1.83 -4.28
C ILE A 317 25.46 1.79 -3.17
N ARG A 318 24.17 1.92 -3.52
CA ARG A 318 23.06 1.81 -2.54
C ARG A 318 22.91 0.37 -2.04
N THR A 319 23.00 -0.62 -2.93
CA THR A 319 22.97 -2.05 -2.61
C THR A 319 24.12 -2.44 -1.67
N PHE A 320 25.34 -2.00 -1.97
CA PHE A 320 26.51 -2.20 -1.12
C PHE A 320 26.29 -1.64 0.29
N PHE A 321 25.87 -0.38 0.44
CA PHE A 321 25.57 0.19 1.77
C PHE A 321 24.41 -0.56 2.46
N GLU A 322 23.40 -1.04 1.72
CA GLU A 322 22.34 -1.87 2.31
C GLU A 322 22.86 -3.20 2.87
N MET A 323 23.89 -3.80 2.27
CA MET A 323 24.53 -5.01 2.78
C MET A 323 25.49 -4.70 3.93
N ALA A 324 26.41 -3.74 3.77
CA ALA A 324 27.43 -3.38 4.75
C ALA A 324 26.83 -2.96 6.10
N LEU A 325 25.78 -2.13 6.10
CA LEU A 325 25.03 -1.70 7.29
C LEU A 325 24.15 -2.81 7.92
N SER A 326 24.29 -4.06 7.47
CA SER A 326 23.62 -5.25 8.03
C SER A 326 24.61 -6.32 8.48
N GLN A 327 25.77 -6.43 7.81
CA GLN A 327 26.72 -7.54 7.93
C GLN A 327 27.16 -7.82 9.37
N PHE A 328 27.44 -6.77 10.15
CA PHE A 328 27.90 -6.89 11.54
C PHE A 328 26.92 -7.67 12.44
N ALA A 329 25.61 -7.44 12.28
CA ALA A 329 24.58 -8.08 13.09
C ALA A 329 24.20 -9.48 12.55
N LEU A 330 24.31 -9.67 11.22
CA LEU A 330 24.18 -10.98 10.57
C LEU A 330 25.30 -11.94 11.01
N ASN A 331 26.56 -11.48 11.00
CA ASN A 331 27.74 -12.23 11.46
C ASN A 331 27.68 -12.62 12.95
N ARG A 332 26.78 -12.00 13.73
CA ARG A 332 26.55 -12.28 15.16
C ARG A 332 25.32 -13.16 15.42
N GLY A 333 24.60 -13.61 14.38
CA GLY A 333 23.39 -14.41 14.54
C GLY A 333 22.22 -13.67 15.23
N GLN A 334 22.25 -12.33 15.28
CA GLN A 334 21.24 -11.54 16.00
C GLN A 334 19.97 -11.30 15.17
N PHE A 335 20.11 -11.31 13.84
CA PHE A 335 19.01 -11.06 12.90
C PHE A 335 19.08 -11.98 11.68
N VAL A 336 17.91 -12.26 11.10
CA VAL A 336 17.76 -12.89 9.78
C VAL A 336 17.25 -11.88 8.75
N LYS A 337 17.79 -11.93 7.53
CA LYS A 337 17.40 -11.11 6.37
C LYS A 337 16.24 -11.75 5.62
N ILE A 338 15.07 -11.11 5.59
CA ILE A 338 13.83 -11.69 4.99
C ILE A 338 13.24 -10.75 3.93
N GLY A 339 13.50 -11.07 2.67
CA GLY A 339 13.32 -10.16 1.53
C GLY A 339 14.44 -9.11 1.43
N ALA A 340 14.15 -7.98 0.79
CA ALA A 340 15.01 -6.80 0.75
C ALA A 340 14.67 -5.81 1.88
N GLY A 341 15.67 -5.10 2.39
CA GLY A 341 15.54 -4.02 3.37
C GLY A 341 14.88 -4.38 4.71
N LYS A 342 14.88 -5.66 5.12
CA LYS A 342 14.15 -6.14 6.31
C LYS A 342 14.96 -7.19 7.07
N LEU A 343 15.12 -6.94 8.36
CA LEU A 343 15.81 -7.81 9.32
C LEU A 343 14.84 -8.11 10.47
N PHE A 344 14.76 -9.36 10.91
CA PHE A 344 13.96 -9.79 12.06
C PHE A 344 14.85 -10.49 13.08
N GLU A 345 14.55 -10.33 14.38
CA GLU A 345 15.36 -10.92 15.43
C GLU A 345 15.30 -12.46 15.37
N ILE A 346 16.43 -13.12 15.60
CA ILE A 346 16.52 -14.59 15.72
C ILE A 346 16.14 -15.00 17.15
N ASP A 347 15.42 -16.11 17.24
CA ASP A 347 14.77 -16.62 18.46
C ASP A 347 15.74 -17.50 19.27
N ASP A 348 16.84 -16.91 19.78
CA ASP A 348 17.82 -17.62 20.61
C ASP A 348 17.36 -17.66 22.08
N ALA A 349 17.21 -18.86 22.63
CA ALA A 349 16.85 -19.10 24.03
C ALA A 349 17.79 -18.43 25.06
N ARG A 350 19.00 -18.02 24.66
CA ARG A 350 19.95 -17.26 25.48
C ARG A 350 19.62 -15.77 25.61
N ASN A 351 18.61 -15.25 24.90
CA ASN A 351 18.25 -13.83 24.89
C ASN A 351 16.84 -13.57 25.43
N ALA A 352 16.69 -13.63 26.75
CA ALA A 352 15.41 -13.51 27.47
C ALA A 352 14.67 -12.16 27.31
N ASN A 353 15.21 -11.20 26.57
CA ASN A 353 14.60 -9.89 26.28
C ASN A 353 13.96 -9.80 24.87
N LEU A 354 13.88 -10.90 24.13
CA LEU A 354 13.30 -10.94 22.78
C LEU A 354 11.78 -10.70 22.77
N PHE A 355 11.30 -9.92 21.80
CA PHE A 355 9.87 -9.75 21.56
C PHE A 355 9.34 -10.89 20.67
N ARG A 356 8.85 -11.95 21.33
CA ARG A 356 8.05 -13.04 20.75
C ARG A 356 6.68 -13.06 21.44
N GLU A 357 5.61 -12.86 20.68
CA GLU A 357 4.23 -13.01 21.18
C GLU A 357 3.54 -14.13 20.41
N LYS A 358 3.02 -15.15 21.11
CA LYS A 358 2.22 -16.22 20.49
C LYS A 358 0.84 -15.71 20.11
N VAL A 359 0.38 -16.14 18.93
CA VAL A 359 -0.94 -15.88 18.36
C VAL A 359 -1.66 -17.23 18.21
N SER A 360 -2.97 -17.21 17.96
CA SER A 360 -3.71 -18.36 17.42
C SER A 360 -3.11 -18.91 16.12
N ASN A 361 -3.58 -20.10 15.72
CA ASN A 361 -3.37 -20.67 14.39
C ASN A 361 -1.90 -21.02 14.04
N GLY A 362 -1.07 -21.35 15.03
CA GLY A 362 0.34 -21.70 14.81
C GLY A 362 1.23 -20.53 14.40
N MET A 363 0.92 -19.31 14.86
CA MET A 363 1.63 -18.10 14.45
C MET A 363 2.29 -17.36 15.63
N ILE A 364 3.41 -16.70 15.36
CA ILE A 364 4.13 -15.84 16.32
C ILE A 364 4.41 -14.46 15.73
N LEU A 365 4.35 -13.42 16.56
CA LEU A 365 4.84 -12.09 16.21
C LEU A 365 6.32 -11.98 16.56
N ARG A 366 7.14 -11.59 15.60
CA ARG A 366 8.56 -11.24 15.81
C ARG A 366 8.81 -9.77 15.48
N ALA A 367 9.62 -9.13 16.33
CA ALA A 367 10.12 -7.79 16.08
C ALA A 367 11.30 -7.79 15.09
N GLY A 368 11.55 -6.61 14.52
CA GLY A 368 12.55 -6.41 13.49
C GLY A 368 12.65 -4.94 13.08
N ILE A 369 13.36 -4.71 11.99
CA ILE A 369 13.67 -3.39 11.46
C ILE A 369 13.55 -3.38 9.94
N ALA A 370 12.86 -2.37 9.41
CA ALA A 370 12.96 -1.96 8.03
C ALA A 370 14.17 -1.03 7.90
N LYS A 371 15.05 -1.30 6.94
CA LYS A 371 16.22 -0.49 6.60
C LYS A 371 16.25 -0.26 5.10
N GLY A 372 16.72 0.90 4.67
CA GLY A 372 17.08 1.14 3.28
C GLY A 372 18.12 2.25 3.17
N VAL A 373 18.77 2.37 2.02
CA VAL A 373 19.75 3.44 1.76
C VAL A 373 19.22 4.36 0.67
N ARG A 374 19.32 5.66 0.93
CA ARG A 374 19.04 6.72 -0.04
C ARG A 374 20.23 7.67 -0.17
N VAL A 375 20.22 8.54 -1.17
CA VAL A 375 21.10 9.71 -1.22
C VAL A 375 20.28 10.95 -0.89
N VAL A 376 20.84 11.86 -0.09
CA VAL A 376 20.20 13.09 0.39
C VAL A 376 21.06 14.33 0.12
N ARG A 377 20.40 15.48 0.03
CA ARG A 377 21.02 16.82 0.00
C ARG A 377 21.37 17.23 1.42
N ASN A 378 22.64 17.08 1.80
CA ASN A 378 23.14 17.46 3.13
C ASN A 378 23.10 19.00 3.34
N ASP A 379 23.42 19.47 4.55
CA ASP A 379 23.42 20.90 4.91
C ASP A 379 24.38 21.75 4.03
N ASP A 380 25.48 21.16 3.56
CA ASP A 380 26.42 21.73 2.57
C ASP A 380 25.93 21.65 1.11
N ARG A 381 24.67 21.23 0.91
CA ARG A 381 23.99 20.92 -0.37
C ARG A 381 24.61 19.81 -1.22
N THR A 382 25.66 19.13 -0.75
CA THR A 382 26.24 17.99 -1.48
C THR A 382 25.38 16.73 -1.36
N PRO A 383 25.35 15.84 -2.36
CA PRO A 383 24.74 14.53 -2.23
C PRO A 383 25.56 13.65 -1.29
N LYS A 384 24.94 13.06 -0.26
CA LYS A 384 25.55 12.06 0.62
C LYS A 384 24.63 10.86 0.82
N ALA A 385 25.19 9.66 0.97
CA ALA A 385 24.41 8.49 1.33
C ALA A 385 23.82 8.64 2.76
N ALA A 386 22.63 8.09 2.98
CA ALA A 386 21.95 8.10 4.26
C ALA A 386 21.16 6.81 4.49
N VAL A 387 21.24 6.27 5.70
CA VAL A 387 20.46 5.11 6.14
C VAL A 387 19.12 5.54 6.70
N VAL A 388 18.05 4.96 6.18
CA VAL A 388 16.67 5.12 6.67
C VAL A 388 16.31 3.90 7.50
N LEU A 389 15.64 4.09 8.64
CA LEU A 389 15.18 3.02 9.54
C LEU A 389 13.71 3.20 9.94
N ASP A 390 12.98 2.10 10.20
CA ASP A 390 11.74 2.08 11.01
C ASP A 390 11.60 0.72 11.71
N THR A 391 11.08 0.72 12.94
CA THR A 391 10.82 -0.51 13.69
C THR A 391 9.60 -1.24 13.11
N LYS A 392 9.62 -2.58 13.12
CA LYS A 392 8.61 -3.42 12.47
C LYS A 392 8.26 -4.63 13.32
N VAL A 393 6.97 -4.97 13.37
CA VAL A 393 6.49 -6.27 13.85
C VAL A 393 5.80 -6.98 12.69
N ALA A 394 6.07 -8.27 12.51
CA ALA A 394 5.42 -9.13 11.50
C ALA A 394 5.13 -10.52 12.07
N ALA A 395 4.13 -11.18 11.48
CA ALA A 395 3.74 -12.54 11.83
C ALA A 395 4.57 -13.58 11.05
N PHE A 396 4.93 -14.66 11.74
CA PHE A 396 5.65 -15.82 11.24
C PHE A 396 4.88 -17.09 11.63
N PHE A 397 4.99 -18.14 10.84
CA PHE A 397 4.59 -19.47 11.31
C PHE A 397 5.55 -19.91 12.41
N GLU A 398 5.03 -20.56 13.45
CA GLU A 398 5.84 -21.09 14.54
C GLU A 398 6.53 -22.39 14.10
N SER A 399 7.83 -22.50 14.34
CA SER A 399 8.57 -23.75 14.12
C SER A 399 8.20 -24.76 15.21
N LYS A 400 7.40 -25.76 14.82
CA LYS A 400 6.93 -26.87 15.66
C LYS A 400 6.34 -27.98 14.79
N ASN A 401 5.87 -29.05 15.42
CA ASN A 401 5.18 -30.13 14.73
C ASN A 401 3.90 -29.63 14.03
N LEU A 402 3.58 -30.19 12.86
CA LEU A 402 2.39 -29.81 12.12
C LEU A 402 1.10 -30.22 12.86
N VAL A 403 1.13 -31.27 13.69
CA VAL A 403 -0.03 -31.63 14.55
C VAL A 403 -0.37 -30.50 15.53
N ASP A 404 0.61 -29.94 16.24
CA ASP A 404 0.38 -28.84 17.19
C ASP A 404 -0.22 -27.62 16.48
N THR A 405 0.29 -27.32 15.29
CA THR A 405 -0.22 -26.24 14.42
C THR A 405 -1.68 -26.49 14.00
N VAL A 406 -2.02 -27.71 13.62
CA VAL A 406 -3.38 -28.11 13.24
C VAL A 406 -4.34 -28.08 14.44
N MET A 407 -3.90 -28.54 15.62
CA MET A 407 -4.70 -28.53 16.85
C MET A 407 -4.95 -27.12 17.41
N GLU A 408 -4.10 -26.14 17.09
CA GLU A 408 -4.33 -24.72 17.42
C GLU A 408 -5.29 -23.98 16.46
N ILE A 409 -5.56 -24.55 15.27
CA ILE A 409 -6.53 -24.02 14.30
C ILE A 409 -7.91 -24.66 14.52
N LEU A 410 -7.93 -25.96 14.84
CA LEU A 410 -9.17 -26.71 15.05
C LEU A 410 -9.90 -26.29 16.34
N PRO A 411 -11.24 -26.36 16.37
CA PRO A 411 -12.02 -25.98 17.55
C PRO A 411 -11.74 -26.90 18.75
N GLN A 412 -11.71 -26.34 19.97
CA GLN A 412 -11.41 -27.09 21.18
C GLN A 412 -12.39 -28.26 21.40
N ARG A 413 -11.85 -29.48 21.49
CA ARG A 413 -12.61 -30.71 21.72
C ARG A 413 -13.14 -30.78 23.15
N ARG A 414 -14.35 -31.30 23.33
CA ARG A 414 -14.96 -31.53 24.66
C ARG A 414 -14.45 -32.79 25.37
N ASN A 415 -13.81 -33.71 24.63
CA ASN A 415 -13.36 -35.00 25.14
C ASN A 415 -11.82 -35.10 25.08
N GLY A 416 -11.20 -35.60 26.15
CA GLY A 416 -9.74 -35.72 26.30
C GLY A 416 -9.08 -36.95 25.66
N GLY A 417 -9.75 -37.66 24.74
CA GLY A 417 -9.16 -38.79 24.01
C GLY A 417 -8.18 -38.34 22.90
N ARG A 418 -7.56 -39.27 22.17
CA ARG A 418 -6.81 -38.93 20.94
C ARG A 418 -7.74 -38.27 19.91
N PRO A 419 -7.26 -37.31 19.09
CA PRO A 419 -8.10 -36.63 18.08
C PRO A 419 -8.28 -37.47 16.81
N SER A 420 -9.49 -37.48 16.26
CA SER A 420 -9.83 -38.14 15.00
C SER A 420 -10.30 -37.13 13.96
N MET A 421 -10.06 -37.42 12.68
CA MET A 421 -10.62 -36.69 11.54
C MET A 421 -12.15 -36.54 11.62
N ARG A 422 -12.82 -37.53 12.22
CA ARG A 422 -14.28 -37.61 12.38
C ARG A 422 -14.83 -36.75 13.54
N ASP A 423 -13.97 -36.17 14.38
CA ASP A 423 -14.38 -35.24 15.45
C ASP A 423 -14.75 -33.84 14.92
N PHE A 424 -14.38 -33.54 13.67
CA PHE A 424 -14.41 -32.21 13.07
C PHE A 424 -15.19 -32.21 11.75
N SER A 425 -15.73 -31.05 11.35
CA SER A 425 -16.46 -30.92 10.10
C SER A 425 -15.51 -30.68 8.91
N ALA A 426 -16.01 -30.94 7.69
CA ALA A 426 -15.29 -30.59 6.46
C ALA A 426 -14.99 -29.07 6.34
N LYS A 427 -15.76 -28.21 7.03
CA LYS A 427 -15.47 -26.78 7.11
C LYS A 427 -14.20 -26.51 7.92
N ASP A 428 -14.05 -27.16 9.07
CA ASP A 428 -12.92 -26.96 9.98
C ASP A 428 -11.62 -27.43 9.32
N TRP A 429 -11.67 -28.56 8.61
CA TRP A 429 -10.55 -29.03 7.79
C TRP A 429 -10.21 -28.10 6.61
N SER A 430 -11.20 -27.45 5.99
CA SER A 430 -10.97 -26.43 4.95
C SER A 430 -10.36 -25.13 5.52
N GLU A 431 -10.68 -24.78 6.76
CA GLU A 431 -10.06 -23.67 7.50
C GLU A 431 -8.59 -23.99 7.83
N VAL A 432 -8.30 -25.22 8.27
CA VAL A 432 -6.93 -25.75 8.41
C VAL A 432 -6.15 -25.67 7.10
N GLU A 433 -6.68 -26.18 5.97
CA GLU A 433 -6.02 -26.08 4.66
C GLU A 433 -5.70 -24.64 4.28
N THR A 434 -6.65 -23.72 4.50
CA THR A 434 -6.49 -22.29 4.18
C THR A 434 -5.30 -21.66 4.94
N VAL A 435 -5.04 -22.10 6.17
CA VAL A 435 -3.90 -21.64 6.98
C VAL A 435 -2.60 -22.34 6.58
N ILE A 436 -2.57 -23.66 6.40
CA ILE A 436 -1.30 -24.43 6.26
C ILE A 436 -0.81 -24.60 4.82
N LYS A 437 -1.66 -24.50 3.81
CA LYS A 437 -1.29 -24.69 2.39
C LYS A 437 -0.24 -23.69 1.90
N ASP A 438 0.70 -24.11 1.07
CA ASP A 438 1.90 -23.36 0.67
C ASP A 438 2.93 -23.07 1.81
N VAL A 439 2.72 -23.53 3.07
CA VAL A 439 3.77 -23.49 4.11
C VAL A 439 4.80 -24.59 3.83
N ARG A 440 6.10 -24.29 3.98
CA ARG A 440 7.17 -25.28 3.83
C ARG A 440 7.38 -26.07 5.13
N VAL A 441 7.50 -27.38 4.99
CA VAL A 441 7.80 -28.32 6.08
C VAL A 441 9.01 -29.18 5.72
N GLU A 442 9.60 -29.81 6.73
CA GLU A 442 10.59 -30.86 6.61
C GLU A 442 10.16 -32.15 7.32
N LEU A 443 10.71 -33.29 6.89
CA LEU A 443 10.46 -34.58 7.56
C LEU A 443 11.36 -34.72 8.80
N ASN A 444 10.79 -34.87 9.99
CA ASN A 444 11.58 -35.01 11.22
C ASN A 444 12.51 -36.24 11.19
N TYR A 445 12.06 -37.35 10.60
CA TYR A 445 12.84 -38.57 10.39
C TYR A 445 13.78 -38.52 9.17
N ARG A 446 13.70 -37.49 8.30
CA ARG A 446 14.54 -37.37 7.10
C ARG A 446 14.68 -35.93 6.58
N ARG A 447 15.25 -35.05 7.40
CA ARG A 447 15.34 -33.58 7.22
C ARG A 447 15.89 -33.12 5.86
N THR A 448 16.62 -33.99 5.14
CA THR A 448 17.02 -33.80 3.72
C THR A 448 15.87 -33.43 2.78
N ARG A 449 14.63 -33.84 3.09
CA ARG A 449 13.44 -33.65 2.26
C ARG A 449 12.54 -32.58 2.86
N THR A 450 12.44 -31.45 2.17
CA THR A 450 11.50 -30.36 2.48
C THR A 450 10.54 -30.12 1.32
N PHE A 451 9.31 -29.69 1.60
CA PHE A 451 8.29 -29.40 0.58
C PHE A 451 7.25 -28.39 1.07
N GLU A 452 6.57 -27.73 0.14
CA GLU A 452 5.40 -26.88 0.41
C GLU A 452 4.16 -27.78 0.62
N LEU A 453 3.34 -27.52 1.65
CA LEU A 453 2.12 -28.27 1.95
C LEU A 453 1.04 -28.01 0.88
N GLY A 454 0.46 -29.08 0.36
CA GLY A 454 -0.59 -29.06 -0.67
C GLY A 454 -2.00 -29.17 -0.06
N ASN A 455 -2.69 -30.28 -0.35
CA ASN A 455 -4.01 -30.60 0.18
C ASN A 455 -3.91 -31.74 1.21
N LEU A 456 -4.88 -31.81 2.12
CA LEU A 456 -5.11 -32.97 2.99
C LEU A 456 -5.72 -34.16 2.23
N THR A 457 -5.67 -35.35 2.81
CA THR A 457 -6.41 -36.52 2.31
C THR A 457 -7.88 -36.51 2.74
N ASP A 458 -8.71 -37.17 1.95
CA ASP A 458 -10.14 -37.40 2.18
C ASP A 458 -10.44 -38.37 3.34
N ARG A 459 -9.43 -39.15 3.74
CA ARG A 459 -9.48 -40.24 4.72
C ARG A 459 -8.29 -40.22 5.67
N PRO A 460 -8.40 -40.83 6.87
CA PRO A 460 -7.35 -40.85 7.88
C PRO A 460 -6.16 -41.73 7.50
N VAL A 461 -5.00 -41.47 8.11
CA VAL A 461 -3.74 -42.19 7.92
C VAL A 461 -3.87 -43.71 8.12
N SER A 462 -4.75 -44.15 9.03
CA SER A 462 -5.09 -45.56 9.28
C SER A 462 -5.73 -46.28 8.07
N GLU A 463 -6.46 -45.56 7.22
CA GLU A 463 -7.12 -46.08 6.01
C GLU A 463 -6.23 -45.97 4.75
N LEU A 464 -5.06 -45.34 4.83
CA LEU A 464 -4.14 -45.14 3.71
C LEU A 464 -3.16 -46.30 3.54
N THR A 465 -2.76 -46.57 2.30
CA THR A 465 -1.86 -47.67 1.94
C THR A 465 -0.69 -47.19 1.09
N ILE A 466 0.48 -47.78 1.31
CA ILE A 466 1.73 -47.53 0.58
C ILE A 466 2.23 -48.87 0.04
N ASP A 467 2.57 -48.91 -1.24
CA ASP A 467 3.28 -50.04 -1.84
C ASP A 467 4.77 -49.94 -1.48
N MET A 468 5.29 -50.95 -0.76
CA MET A 468 6.71 -51.10 -0.47
C MET A 468 7.39 -51.71 -1.70
N ASP A 469 8.39 -51.01 -2.25
CA ASP A 469 9.23 -51.53 -3.34
C ASP A 469 9.88 -52.88 -2.97
N SER A 470 10.10 -53.73 -3.99
CA SER A 470 10.72 -55.05 -3.83
C SER A 470 12.15 -54.96 -3.30
N ASP A 471 12.35 -55.28 -2.03
CA ASP A 471 13.66 -55.38 -1.40
C ASP A 471 14.04 -56.86 -1.18
N ASN A 472 15.31 -57.18 -1.40
CA ASN A 472 15.86 -58.56 -1.34
C ASN A 472 14.99 -59.65 -1.99
N GLY A 473 14.50 -59.41 -3.22
CA GLY A 473 13.79 -60.41 -4.03
C GLY A 473 12.35 -60.71 -3.64
N ARG A 474 11.77 -60.00 -2.66
CA ARG A 474 10.34 -60.12 -2.31
C ARG A 474 9.46 -59.36 -3.32
N PRO A 475 8.23 -59.83 -3.61
CA PRO A 475 7.29 -59.07 -4.44
C PRO A 475 6.92 -57.74 -3.76
N PRO A 476 6.52 -56.70 -4.51
CA PRO A 476 6.05 -55.43 -3.94
C PRO A 476 4.86 -55.65 -3.00
N GLU A 477 4.95 -55.10 -1.78
CA GLU A 477 4.01 -55.41 -0.69
C GLU A 477 3.19 -54.17 -0.32
N ARG A 478 1.87 -54.25 -0.45
CA ARG A 478 0.97 -53.14 -0.13
C ARG A 478 0.61 -53.14 1.35
N LEU A 479 1.24 -52.24 2.10
CA LEU A 479 1.06 -52.07 3.55
C LEU A 479 0.11 -50.91 3.86
N SER A 480 -0.52 -50.94 5.04
CA SER A 480 -1.11 -49.72 5.62
C SER A 480 -0.01 -48.72 5.98
N MET A 481 -0.31 -47.42 5.97
CA MET A 481 0.69 -46.39 6.25
C MET A 481 1.34 -46.54 7.64
N PRO A 482 0.62 -46.87 8.74
CA PRO A 482 1.24 -47.18 10.02
C PRO A 482 2.19 -48.38 9.97
N ALA A 483 1.79 -49.49 9.33
CA ALA A 483 2.63 -50.67 9.20
C ALA A 483 3.89 -50.41 8.36
N PHE A 484 3.78 -49.58 7.32
CA PHE A 484 4.92 -49.12 6.51
C PHE A 484 5.91 -48.30 7.34
N PHE A 485 5.45 -47.33 8.15
CA PHE A 485 6.33 -46.50 8.97
C PHE A 485 7.01 -47.28 10.10
N LEU A 486 6.28 -48.19 10.75
CA LEU A 486 6.84 -49.09 11.76
C LEU A 486 7.89 -50.02 11.13
N ARG A 487 7.57 -50.71 10.02
CA ARG A 487 8.47 -51.70 9.41
C ARG A 487 9.67 -51.09 8.67
N LYS A 488 9.57 -49.87 8.13
CA LYS A 488 10.65 -49.24 7.33
C LYS A 488 11.52 -48.27 8.12
N TYR A 489 10.97 -47.61 9.14
CA TYR A 489 11.67 -46.56 9.90
C TYR A 489 11.67 -46.80 11.42
N ASN A 490 11.02 -47.87 11.92
CA ASN A 490 10.79 -48.13 13.34
C ASN A 490 10.04 -46.98 14.05
N ILE A 491 9.04 -46.40 13.36
CA ILE A 491 8.22 -45.30 13.87
C ILE A 491 6.78 -45.78 14.09
N GLU A 492 6.33 -45.77 15.35
CA GLU A 492 4.93 -46.02 15.71
C GLU A 492 4.13 -44.70 15.66
N LEU A 493 3.27 -44.56 14.65
CA LEU A 493 2.41 -43.39 14.46
C LEU A 493 1.35 -43.29 15.57
N GLN A 494 1.25 -42.13 16.21
CA GLN A 494 0.34 -41.88 17.32
C GLN A 494 -0.97 -41.22 16.87
N TYR A 495 -0.99 -40.55 15.72
CA TYR A 495 -2.10 -39.76 15.20
C TYR A 495 -2.73 -40.38 13.94
N VAL A 496 -2.80 -41.71 13.89
CA VAL A 496 -3.28 -42.47 12.72
C VAL A 496 -4.70 -42.13 12.27
N ASP A 497 -5.54 -41.59 13.15
CA ASP A 497 -6.93 -41.23 12.83
C ASP A 497 -7.09 -39.79 12.30
N LEU A 498 -6.00 -39.04 12.12
CA LEU A 498 -5.98 -37.76 11.41
C LEU A 498 -5.74 -37.96 9.90
N PRO A 499 -6.10 -37.00 9.02
CA PRO A 499 -5.73 -37.06 7.61
C PRO A 499 -4.20 -36.96 7.41
N GLY A 500 -3.71 -37.52 6.31
CA GLY A 500 -2.37 -37.23 5.79
C GLY A 500 -2.36 -35.94 4.94
N ILE A 501 -1.18 -35.50 4.52
CA ILE A 501 -1.01 -34.33 3.66
C ILE A 501 -0.10 -34.62 2.45
N MET A 502 -0.45 -34.04 1.30
CA MET A 502 0.27 -34.18 0.03
C MET A 502 1.18 -32.97 -0.25
N PRO A 503 2.34 -33.12 -0.90
CA PRO A 503 3.16 -31.99 -1.36
C PRO A 503 2.47 -31.13 -2.44
N ASN A 504 2.74 -29.83 -2.43
CA ASN A 504 2.25 -28.82 -3.39
C ASN A 504 3.05 -28.78 -4.72
N ASP A 505 3.82 -29.82 -5.03
CA ASP A 505 4.63 -29.89 -6.26
C ASP A 505 3.93 -30.71 -7.35
N THR A 506 4.13 -30.30 -8.61
CA THR A 506 3.50 -30.93 -9.77
C THR A 506 4.06 -32.34 -9.99
N VAL A 507 3.26 -33.36 -9.66
CA VAL A 507 3.64 -34.77 -9.86
C VAL A 507 3.74 -35.08 -11.36
N PRO A 508 4.88 -35.59 -11.87
CA PRO A 508 5.00 -35.96 -13.28
C PRO A 508 4.05 -37.11 -13.67
N PRO A 509 3.56 -37.17 -14.92
CA PRO A 509 2.75 -38.28 -15.41
C PRO A 509 3.42 -39.63 -15.13
N GLY A 510 2.65 -40.59 -14.62
CA GLY A 510 3.13 -41.93 -14.25
C GLY A 510 3.79 -42.05 -12.87
N ARG A 511 3.96 -40.96 -12.09
CA ARG A 511 4.35 -41.04 -10.67
C ARG A 511 3.14 -41.00 -9.74
N LYS A 512 3.22 -41.74 -8.64
CA LYS A 512 2.25 -41.69 -7.54
C LYS A 512 2.42 -40.38 -6.75
N VAL A 513 1.32 -39.89 -6.18
CA VAL A 513 1.35 -38.76 -5.25
C VAL A 513 1.90 -39.24 -3.90
N GLU A 514 2.88 -38.55 -3.35
CA GLU A 514 3.39 -38.83 -2.01
C GLU A 514 2.42 -38.29 -0.95
N VAL A 515 2.21 -39.02 0.14
CA VAL A 515 1.38 -38.61 1.29
C VAL A 515 2.18 -38.81 2.56
N PHE A 516 2.08 -37.88 3.51
CA PHE A 516 2.81 -37.89 4.77
C PHE A 516 1.86 -37.74 5.97
N PRO A 517 2.03 -38.52 7.06
CA PRO A 517 1.36 -38.24 8.33
C PRO A 517 1.77 -36.88 8.89
N LEU A 518 0.82 -36.16 9.51
CA LEU A 518 1.07 -34.82 10.06
C LEU A 518 2.15 -34.81 11.15
N GLU A 519 2.19 -35.87 11.98
CA GLU A 519 3.13 -35.99 13.11
C GLU A 519 4.61 -36.14 12.70
N LEU A 520 4.88 -36.43 11.41
CA LEU A 520 6.22 -36.57 10.86
C LEU A 520 6.74 -35.28 10.19
N LEU A 521 5.99 -34.18 10.31
CA LEU A 521 6.27 -32.92 9.63
C LEU A 521 6.52 -31.80 10.64
N GLU A 522 7.62 -31.07 10.43
CA GLU A 522 7.99 -29.90 11.21
C GLU A 522 7.93 -28.65 10.33
N VAL A 523 7.29 -27.59 10.82
CA VAL A 523 7.15 -26.30 10.11
C VAL A 523 8.49 -25.60 10.11
N MET A 524 9.03 -25.26 8.93
CA MET A 524 10.36 -24.62 8.85
C MET A 524 10.35 -23.19 9.40
N GLU A 525 11.46 -22.79 10.04
CA GLU A 525 11.70 -21.44 10.58
C GLU A 525 11.64 -20.31 9.52
N ASP A 526 11.58 -19.07 10.01
CA ASP A 526 11.65 -17.81 9.24
C ASP A 526 10.58 -17.59 8.15
N GLN A 527 9.56 -18.44 8.09
CA GLN A 527 8.43 -18.30 7.18
C GLN A 527 7.45 -17.22 7.64
N ARG A 528 7.53 -16.03 7.03
CA ARG A 528 6.60 -14.92 7.27
C ARG A 528 5.20 -15.25 6.74
N VAL A 529 4.16 -15.04 7.55
CA VAL A 529 2.76 -15.22 7.17
C VAL A 529 2.38 -14.25 6.03
N PRO A 530 1.81 -14.75 4.90
CA PRO A 530 1.22 -13.92 3.85
C PRO A 530 0.03 -13.09 4.35
N ARG A 531 -0.17 -11.90 3.75
CA ARG A 531 -1.31 -11.02 4.10
C ARG A 531 -2.66 -11.62 3.78
N GLU A 532 -2.65 -12.51 2.79
CA GLU A 532 -3.76 -13.27 2.25
C GLU A 532 -4.26 -14.34 3.23
N LYS A 533 -3.43 -14.74 4.21
CA LYS A 533 -3.75 -15.70 5.28
C LYS A 533 -3.96 -15.05 6.66
N THR A 534 -3.92 -13.72 6.75
CA THR A 534 -4.01 -13.02 8.03
C THR A 534 -5.47 -12.80 8.40
N ASP A 535 -5.94 -13.46 9.46
CA ASP A 535 -7.29 -13.29 10.00
C ASP A 535 -7.49 -11.91 10.67
N PRO A 536 -8.74 -11.51 11.01
CA PRO A 536 -9.01 -10.22 11.63
C PRO A 536 -8.39 -10.02 13.03
N VAL A 537 -8.17 -11.09 13.80
CA VAL A 537 -7.57 -11.02 15.15
C VAL A 537 -6.09 -10.75 15.04
N LEU A 538 -5.39 -11.49 14.19
CA LEU A 538 -3.97 -11.25 13.89
C LEU A 538 -3.75 -9.89 13.20
N MET A 539 -4.68 -9.44 12.35
CA MET A 539 -4.64 -8.08 11.80
C MET A 539 -4.76 -7.00 12.87
N ASP A 540 -5.65 -7.15 13.86
CA ASP A 540 -5.78 -6.19 14.97
C ASP A 540 -4.54 -6.20 15.89
N GLN A 541 -4.00 -7.37 16.23
CA GLN A 541 -2.75 -7.48 16.98
C GLN A 541 -1.58 -6.83 16.22
N LEU A 542 -1.41 -7.13 14.92
CA LEU A 542 -0.39 -6.49 14.09
C LEU A 542 -0.59 -4.98 14.01
N LEU A 543 -1.82 -4.49 13.96
CA LEU A 543 -2.13 -3.06 14.00
C LEU A 543 -1.73 -2.45 15.34
N LYS A 544 -2.15 -3.05 16.46
CA LYS A 544 -1.82 -2.66 17.84
C LYS A 544 -0.30 -2.51 18.02
N PHE A 545 0.48 -3.55 17.69
CA PHE A 545 1.94 -3.52 17.87
C PHE A 545 2.68 -2.59 16.92
N ASN A 546 2.20 -2.41 15.68
CA ASN A 546 2.81 -1.43 14.76
C ASN A 546 2.34 0.02 15.01
N SER A 547 1.36 0.26 15.89
CA SER A 547 0.77 1.59 16.20
C SER A 547 1.41 2.32 17.40
N MET A 548 2.71 2.13 17.62
CA MET A 548 3.48 2.79 18.68
C MET A 548 3.39 4.32 18.67
N LYS A 549 3.42 4.92 19.87
CA LYS A 549 3.52 6.37 20.08
C LYS A 549 4.84 6.93 19.51
N PRO A 550 4.92 8.23 19.19
CA PRO A 550 6.08 8.78 18.47
C PRO A 550 7.41 8.60 19.22
N ASP A 551 7.48 8.99 20.49
CA ASP A 551 8.66 8.78 21.35
C ASP A 551 9.06 7.31 21.51
N GLU A 552 8.09 6.44 21.74
CA GLU A 552 8.34 5.01 21.85
C GLU A 552 8.91 4.42 20.55
N ARG A 553 8.36 4.83 19.40
CA ARG A 553 8.89 4.42 18.09
C ARG A 553 10.32 4.91 17.92
N MET A 554 10.60 6.19 18.18
CA MET A 554 11.92 6.75 17.97
C MET A 554 12.96 6.05 18.85
N ARG A 555 12.62 5.75 20.11
CA ARG A 555 13.44 4.95 21.03
C ARG A 555 13.71 3.55 20.49
N ARG A 556 12.68 2.80 20.06
CA ARG A 556 12.87 1.47 19.46
C ARG A 556 13.73 1.52 18.18
N ILE A 557 13.64 2.58 17.37
CA ILE A 557 14.52 2.76 16.19
C ILE A 557 15.98 2.95 16.64
N TRP A 558 16.23 3.77 17.66
CA TRP A 558 17.57 3.95 18.26
C TRP A 558 18.16 2.62 18.76
N ASP A 559 17.38 1.86 19.52
CA ASP A 559 17.86 0.59 20.11
C ASP A 559 18.17 -0.46 19.03
N ARG A 560 17.37 -0.49 17.96
CA ARG A 560 17.65 -1.34 16.79
C ARG A 560 18.85 -0.84 15.97
N ALA A 561 19.07 0.48 15.86
CA ALA A 561 20.27 1.04 15.21
C ALA A 561 21.57 0.69 15.97
N ARG A 562 21.52 0.68 17.32
CA ARG A 562 22.60 0.17 18.17
C ARG A 562 22.82 -1.34 17.98
N ALA A 563 21.75 -2.13 17.94
CA ALA A 563 21.84 -3.58 17.71
C ALA A 563 22.43 -3.94 16.33
N LEU A 564 22.18 -3.12 15.30
CA LEU A 564 22.82 -3.24 13.98
C LEU A 564 24.31 -2.82 13.97
N GLY A 565 24.82 -2.23 15.06
CA GLY A 565 26.20 -1.75 15.16
C GLY A 565 26.50 -0.52 14.33
N LEU A 566 25.50 0.32 14.03
CA LEU A 566 25.67 1.51 13.17
C LEU A 566 26.44 2.64 13.87
N PHE A 567 26.26 2.75 15.20
CA PHE A 567 26.93 3.74 16.06
C PHE A 567 28.02 3.07 16.91
N ASN A 568 28.80 2.17 16.31
CA ASN A 568 29.87 1.43 16.97
C ASN A 568 31.17 1.58 16.17
N ASP A 569 32.10 2.39 16.66
CA ASP A 569 33.40 2.64 16.01
C ASP A 569 34.32 1.40 15.99
N GLN A 570 33.98 0.38 16.76
CA GLN A 570 34.62 -0.95 16.75
C GLN A 570 33.84 -1.97 15.89
N ASN A 571 32.99 -1.51 14.97
CA ASN A 571 32.40 -2.35 13.93
C ASN A 571 33.45 -2.62 12.83
N PRO A 572 34.06 -3.82 12.77
CA PRO A 572 35.19 -4.08 11.87
C PRO A 572 34.79 -3.98 10.41
N VAL A 573 33.53 -4.33 10.06
CA VAL A 573 33.05 -4.28 8.67
C VAL A 573 33.02 -2.83 8.19
N LEU A 574 32.31 -1.94 8.88
CA LEU A 574 32.21 -0.54 8.45
C LEU A 574 33.58 0.13 8.44
N LYS A 575 34.41 -0.14 9.46
CA LYS A 575 35.78 0.39 9.57
C LYS A 575 36.69 -0.04 8.40
N ALA A 576 36.61 -1.29 7.94
CA ALA A 576 37.44 -1.79 6.84
C ALA A 576 37.10 -1.19 5.47
N PHE A 577 35.88 -0.69 5.27
CA PHE A 577 35.49 0.07 4.09
C PHE A 577 35.58 1.60 4.30
N GLY A 578 36.11 2.07 5.43
CA GLY A 578 36.21 3.49 5.77
C GLY A 578 34.86 4.18 5.99
N ILE A 579 33.86 3.46 6.47
CA ILE A 579 32.46 3.91 6.65
C ILE A 579 32.19 4.20 8.13
N SER A 580 31.46 5.28 8.42
CA SER A 580 30.79 5.52 9.70
C SER A 580 29.40 6.14 9.50
N VAL A 581 28.56 6.16 10.53
CA VAL A 581 27.23 6.78 10.48
C VAL A 581 27.19 7.92 11.49
N ASP A 582 26.93 9.15 11.05
CA ASP A 582 26.84 10.28 11.98
C ASP A 582 25.58 10.16 12.83
N GLN A 583 25.77 9.77 14.09
CA GLN A 583 24.75 9.62 15.11
C GLN A 583 23.91 10.90 15.34
N LYS A 584 24.44 12.10 15.07
CA LYS A 584 23.78 13.41 15.29
C LYS A 584 23.07 13.96 14.05
N SER A 585 23.37 13.45 12.86
CA SER A 585 22.86 13.93 11.57
C SER A 585 21.33 13.93 11.45
N ASN A 586 20.63 13.12 12.25
CA ASN A 586 19.18 12.96 12.17
C ASN A 586 18.37 14.14 12.76
N ARG A 587 19.05 15.16 13.31
CA ARG A 587 18.44 16.45 13.68
C ARG A 587 18.19 17.31 12.46
N ILE A 588 16.94 17.74 12.30
CA ILE A 588 16.43 18.46 11.13
C ILE A 588 15.62 19.69 11.55
N MET A 589 15.55 20.69 10.67
CA MET A 589 14.58 21.77 10.78
C MET A 589 13.30 21.39 10.04
N ILE A 590 12.17 21.57 10.71
CA ILE A 590 10.83 21.26 10.19
C ILE A 590 10.08 22.57 10.01
N GLY A 591 9.66 22.88 8.78
CA GLY A 591 8.79 24.02 8.51
C GLY A 591 7.35 23.72 8.90
N VAL A 592 6.58 24.73 9.30
CA VAL A 592 5.12 24.62 9.49
C VAL A 592 4.45 25.76 8.73
N ARG A 593 3.63 25.43 7.73
CA ARG A 593 2.82 26.39 6.95
C ARG A 593 1.57 26.82 7.70
N ALA A 594 0.93 27.89 7.22
CA ALA A 594 -0.45 28.17 7.56
C ALA A 594 -1.40 27.05 7.07
N LEU A 595 -2.55 26.89 7.74
CA LEU A 595 -3.60 25.97 7.30
C LEU A 595 -4.61 26.75 6.42
N PRO A 596 -5.18 26.15 5.36
CA PRO A 596 -6.16 26.81 4.51
C PRO A 596 -7.39 27.26 5.30
N GLU A 597 -7.87 28.47 5.03
CA GLU A 597 -9.19 28.88 5.50
C GLU A 597 -10.28 28.21 4.65
N LEU A 598 -11.48 28.04 5.20
CA LEU A 598 -12.56 27.27 4.56
C LEU A 598 -13.80 28.13 4.36
N ARG A 599 -14.18 28.39 3.11
CA ARG A 599 -15.31 29.24 2.72
C ARG A 599 -16.58 28.41 2.50
N PHE A 600 -17.60 28.70 3.30
CA PHE A 600 -18.94 28.12 3.25
C PHE A 600 -19.93 29.11 2.60
N SER A 601 -21.22 28.77 2.59
CA SER A 601 -22.28 29.68 2.11
C SER A 601 -22.28 31.02 2.85
N ARG A 602 -22.89 32.03 2.22
CA ARG A 602 -22.97 33.43 2.70
C ARG A 602 -21.57 34.04 2.98
N ASN A 603 -20.54 33.55 2.29
CA ASN A 603 -19.12 33.87 2.49
C ASN A 603 -18.61 33.69 3.93
N ARG A 604 -19.22 32.80 4.71
CA ARG A 604 -18.73 32.47 6.06
C ARG A 604 -17.41 31.70 5.95
N VAL A 605 -16.35 32.24 6.57
CA VAL A 605 -15.03 31.60 6.64
C VAL A 605 -14.84 30.90 7.98
N LEU A 606 -14.34 29.66 7.96
CA LEU A 606 -13.91 28.90 9.13
C LEU A 606 -12.39 28.68 9.08
N ARG A 607 -11.77 28.56 10.26
CA ARG A 607 -10.33 28.26 10.43
C ARG A 607 -10.15 26.89 11.08
N PRO A 608 -9.36 25.97 10.50
CA PRO A 608 -9.05 24.67 11.12
C PRO A 608 -8.29 24.80 12.44
N ASP A 609 -8.51 23.85 13.36
CA ASP A 609 -7.72 23.70 14.59
C ASP A 609 -6.24 23.45 14.24
N ALA A 610 -5.34 24.32 14.71
CA ALA A 610 -3.91 24.28 14.36
C ALA A 610 -3.16 23.02 14.83
N GLN A 611 -3.71 22.26 15.79
CA GLN A 611 -3.13 21.02 16.29
C GLN A 611 -3.80 19.77 15.68
N LYS A 612 -5.10 19.85 15.34
CA LYS A 612 -5.89 18.71 14.84
C LYS A 612 -6.10 18.68 13.32
N GLY A 613 -6.03 19.84 12.65
CA GLY A 613 -6.35 19.97 11.22
C GLY A 613 -7.82 19.68 10.91
N ASP A 614 -8.72 19.95 11.86
CA ASP A 614 -10.16 19.70 11.78
C ASP A 614 -10.99 20.94 12.11
N TRP A 615 -12.20 21.01 11.58
CA TRP A 615 -13.14 22.13 11.73
C TRP A 615 -14.54 21.64 12.13
N ARG A 616 -14.64 20.42 12.70
CA ARG A 616 -15.90 19.68 12.96
C ARG A 616 -16.89 20.50 13.79
N ARG A 617 -16.39 21.16 14.84
CA ARG A 617 -17.21 21.93 15.80
C ARG A 617 -18.00 23.05 15.11
N ASP A 618 -17.35 23.75 14.18
CA ASP A 618 -17.88 24.99 13.60
C ASP A 618 -18.61 24.75 12.28
N ALA A 619 -18.20 23.70 11.54
CA ALA A 619 -18.91 23.16 10.37
C ALA A 619 -20.34 22.73 10.69
N GLY A 620 -20.56 22.13 11.86
CA GLY A 620 -21.87 21.64 12.31
C GLY A 620 -22.95 22.72 12.50
N ARG A 621 -22.61 24.00 12.29
CA ARG A 621 -23.48 25.18 12.29
C ARG A 621 -23.40 25.99 10.97
N ALA A 622 -22.75 25.48 9.92
CA ALA A 622 -22.56 26.18 8.66
C ALA A 622 -23.33 25.48 7.52
N GLU A 623 -24.04 26.27 6.73
CA GLU A 623 -24.70 25.87 5.48
C GLU A 623 -23.66 25.57 4.39
N TYR A 624 -23.93 24.56 3.57
CA TYR A 624 -23.02 24.15 2.49
C TYR A 624 -22.95 25.20 1.39
N LEU A 625 -21.76 25.42 0.82
CA LEU A 625 -21.51 26.46 -0.18
C LEU A 625 -22.40 26.33 -1.43
N LYS A 626 -22.65 25.10 -1.90
CA LYS A 626 -23.59 24.78 -2.96
C LYS A 626 -24.39 23.54 -2.58
N THR A 627 -25.68 23.58 -2.88
CA THR A 627 -26.64 22.48 -2.68
C THR A 627 -27.52 22.35 -3.91
N GLU A 628 -28.18 21.20 -4.06
CA GLU A 628 -29.20 20.94 -5.07
C GLU A 628 -30.35 20.19 -4.37
N GLU A 629 -31.58 20.39 -4.82
CA GLU A 629 -32.77 19.73 -4.26
C GLU A 629 -32.74 18.21 -4.46
N LEU A 630 -33.21 17.49 -3.44
CA LEU A 630 -33.47 16.05 -3.48
C LEU A 630 -34.97 15.79 -3.30
N ALA A 631 -35.71 15.83 -4.41
CA ALA A 631 -37.15 15.66 -4.46
C ALA A 631 -37.56 14.18 -4.61
N ASN A 632 -37.00 13.47 -5.59
CA ASN A 632 -37.42 12.11 -5.97
C ASN A 632 -36.34 11.09 -5.56
N TRP A 633 -36.46 10.53 -4.36
CA TRP A 633 -35.49 9.57 -3.83
C TRP A 633 -36.10 8.44 -3.00
N LEU A 634 -35.40 7.30 -2.99
CA LEU A 634 -35.85 6.07 -2.33
C LEU A 634 -34.99 5.72 -1.12
N VAL A 635 -35.60 5.14 -0.08
CA VAL A 635 -34.91 4.44 1.01
C VAL A 635 -35.30 2.97 0.98
N LEU A 636 -34.34 2.10 0.65
CA LEU A 636 -34.51 0.64 0.64
C LEU A 636 -34.10 0.07 2.01
N CYS A 637 -34.96 -0.73 2.63
CA CYS A 637 -34.64 -1.42 3.89
C CYS A 637 -35.37 -2.76 4.04
N ALA A 638 -34.83 -3.65 4.86
CA ALA A 638 -35.57 -4.84 5.29
C ALA A 638 -36.82 -4.45 6.10
N ARG A 639 -37.94 -5.15 5.90
CA ARG A 639 -39.26 -4.84 6.47
C ARG A 639 -39.28 -4.75 7.98
N ASN A 640 -38.48 -5.57 8.68
CA ASN A 640 -38.30 -5.52 10.13
C ASN A 640 -37.39 -4.38 10.63
N ARG A 641 -36.97 -3.46 9.75
CA ARG A 641 -36.16 -2.26 10.03
C ARG A 641 -36.84 -0.95 9.62
N PHE A 642 -38.07 -0.98 9.10
CA PHE A 642 -38.80 0.16 8.53
C PHE A 642 -38.76 1.40 9.43
N ASP A 643 -39.22 1.30 10.69
CA ASP A 643 -39.29 2.42 11.63
C ASP A 643 -37.90 3.05 11.89
N THR A 644 -36.84 2.25 11.82
CA THR A 644 -35.45 2.74 11.98
C THR A 644 -34.95 3.44 10.71
N ALA A 645 -35.41 3.03 9.53
CA ALA A 645 -35.11 3.71 8.27
C ALA A 645 -35.90 5.04 8.15
N GLN A 646 -37.17 5.07 8.55
CA GLN A 646 -38.00 6.28 8.58
C GLN A 646 -37.46 7.31 9.58
N GLN A 647 -37.31 6.95 10.86
CA GLN A 647 -36.74 7.85 11.88
C GLN A 647 -35.31 8.33 11.54
N PHE A 648 -34.58 7.59 10.70
CA PHE A 648 -33.29 8.02 10.16
C PHE A 648 -33.46 9.03 9.03
N ALA A 649 -34.36 8.78 8.07
CA ALA A 649 -34.70 9.70 6.99
C ALA A 649 -35.21 11.05 7.53
N ASP A 650 -36.12 11.05 8.51
CA ASP A 650 -36.65 12.28 9.14
C ASP A 650 -35.54 13.15 9.74
N ARG A 651 -34.49 12.50 10.30
CA ARG A 651 -33.33 13.19 10.89
C ARG A 651 -32.41 13.71 9.78
N LEU A 652 -32.21 12.93 8.72
CA LEU A 652 -31.43 13.32 7.55
C LEU A 652 -32.05 14.53 6.83
N GLY A 653 -33.37 14.53 6.59
CA GLY A 653 -34.08 15.64 5.96
C GLY A 653 -34.02 16.93 6.79
N ARG A 654 -34.27 16.84 8.11
CA ARG A 654 -34.08 17.98 9.03
C ARG A 654 -32.67 18.55 9.00
N MET A 655 -31.64 17.69 9.02
CA MET A 655 -30.25 18.15 8.92
C MET A 655 -29.91 18.69 7.51
N GLY A 656 -30.52 18.15 6.44
CA GLY A 656 -30.45 18.70 5.09
C GLY A 656 -30.88 20.15 5.08
N ASN A 657 -32.07 20.42 5.61
CA ASN A 657 -32.64 21.77 5.71
C ASN A 657 -31.78 22.68 6.63
N GLU A 658 -31.28 22.19 7.77
CA GLU A 658 -30.29 22.92 8.61
C GLU A 658 -28.98 23.29 7.86
N LYS A 659 -28.67 22.59 6.76
CA LYS A 659 -27.46 22.77 5.95
C LYS A 659 -27.72 23.46 4.61
N GLY A 660 -28.97 23.82 4.30
CA GLY A 660 -29.36 24.45 3.04
C GLY A 660 -29.62 23.49 1.88
N ILE A 661 -29.78 22.18 2.12
CA ILE A 661 -30.23 21.20 1.11
C ILE A 661 -31.74 21.00 1.28
N PRO A 662 -32.58 21.36 0.30
CA PRO A 662 -33.98 20.93 0.28
C PRO A 662 -34.04 19.42 0.09
N ILE A 663 -34.55 18.69 1.09
CA ILE A 663 -34.75 17.23 1.02
C ILE A 663 -36.22 16.93 1.27
N ALA A 664 -36.90 16.39 0.26
CA ALA A 664 -38.27 15.91 0.37
C ALA A 664 -38.35 14.57 1.14
N GLU A 665 -39.56 14.18 1.55
CA GLU A 665 -39.79 12.88 2.19
C GLU A 665 -39.56 11.73 1.17
N PRO A 666 -38.76 10.70 1.49
CA PRO A 666 -38.50 9.60 0.57
C PRO A 666 -39.63 8.58 0.52
N GLU A 667 -39.77 7.91 -0.62
CA GLU A 667 -40.49 6.64 -0.67
C GLU A 667 -39.64 5.54 0.01
N ILE A 668 -40.17 4.92 1.07
CA ILE A 668 -39.48 3.87 1.84
C ILE A 668 -39.94 2.49 1.38
N VAL A 669 -39.08 1.80 0.62
CA VAL A 669 -39.39 0.49 0.01
C VAL A 669 -38.92 -0.65 0.93
N ALA A 670 -39.90 -1.31 1.56
CA ALA A 670 -39.69 -2.34 2.57
C ALA A 670 -39.69 -3.78 2.00
N PHE A 671 -38.51 -4.35 1.77
CA PHE A 671 -38.35 -5.73 1.30
C PHE A 671 -38.42 -6.75 2.44
N ASN A 672 -39.04 -7.92 2.21
CA ASN A 672 -38.81 -9.08 3.11
C ASN A 672 -37.30 -9.38 3.12
N SER A 673 -36.73 -9.78 4.27
CA SER A 673 -35.30 -10.16 4.31
C SER A 673 -35.01 -11.16 3.18
N PRO A 674 -34.03 -10.88 2.29
CA PRO A 674 -33.71 -11.81 1.21
C PRO A 674 -32.98 -13.01 1.81
N ASP A 675 -33.76 -13.98 2.25
CA ASP A 675 -33.29 -15.20 2.90
C ASP A 675 -32.94 -16.21 1.80
N ASN A 676 -31.78 -15.95 1.18
CA ASN A 676 -31.03 -16.78 0.23
C ASN A 676 -31.32 -16.66 -1.28
N SER A 677 -31.53 -15.45 -1.83
CA SER A 677 -31.01 -15.18 -3.19
C SER A 677 -30.55 -13.73 -3.45
N ASP A 678 -29.32 -13.58 -3.96
CA ASP A 678 -28.79 -12.29 -4.46
C ASP A 678 -29.45 -11.88 -5.79
N ARG A 679 -30.11 -12.82 -6.49
CA ARG A 679 -30.89 -12.57 -7.71
C ARG A 679 -32.16 -11.76 -7.41
N GLU A 680 -32.86 -12.05 -6.31
CA GLU A 680 -34.01 -11.25 -5.88
C GLU A 680 -33.62 -9.82 -5.57
N TRP A 681 -32.47 -9.61 -4.89
CA TRP A 681 -31.99 -8.25 -4.61
C TRP A 681 -31.75 -7.45 -5.89
N MET A 682 -31.10 -8.04 -6.89
CA MET A 682 -30.88 -7.36 -8.18
C MET A 682 -32.20 -7.12 -8.92
N THR A 683 -33.11 -8.09 -8.93
CA THR A 683 -34.44 -7.95 -9.57
C THR A 683 -35.29 -6.87 -8.91
N MET A 684 -35.21 -6.75 -7.57
CA MET A 684 -35.84 -5.67 -6.80
C MET A 684 -35.24 -4.31 -7.16
N PHE A 685 -33.91 -4.18 -7.18
CA PHE A 685 -33.25 -2.93 -7.57
C PHE A 685 -33.58 -2.53 -9.01
N GLU A 686 -33.59 -3.48 -9.94
CA GLU A 686 -33.96 -3.29 -11.35
C GLU A 686 -35.43 -2.82 -11.51
N ARG A 687 -36.33 -3.13 -10.57
CA ARG A 687 -37.70 -2.56 -10.49
C ARG A 687 -37.74 -1.16 -9.89
N CYS A 688 -36.88 -0.85 -8.93
CA CYS A 688 -36.82 0.44 -8.26
C CYS A 688 -36.19 1.55 -9.13
N VAL A 689 -35.32 1.21 -10.09
CA VAL A 689 -34.70 2.22 -10.96
C VAL A 689 -35.59 2.57 -12.14
N ASN A 690 -36.08 3.80 -12.15
CA ASN A 690 -36.69 4.44 -13.31
C ASN A 690 -36.01 5.81 -13.60
N LYS A 691 -36.40 6.47 -14.69
CA LYS A 691 -35.76 7.73 -15.15
C LYS A 691 -35.99 8.94 -14.23
N HIS A 692 -36.90 8.87 -13.26
CA HIS A 692 -37.30 9.98 -12.39
C HIS A 692 -36.61 9.95 -11.01
N ILE A 693 -36.04 8.80 -10.61
CA ILE A 693 -35.34 8.66 -9.32
C ILE A 693 -33.95 9.30 -9.38
N GLN A 694 -33.71 10.32 -8.55
CA GLN A 694 -32.42 10.99 -8.43
C GLN A 694 -31.41 10.16 -7.62
N PHE A 695 -31.87 9.49 -6.56
CA PHE A 695 -31.03 8.89 -5.54
C PHE A 695 -31.69 7.68 -4.86
N ILE A 696 -30.90 6.66 -4.50
CA ILE A 696 -31.35 5.48 -3.75
C ILE A 696 -30.42 5.24 -2.54
N MET A 697 -30.98 5.29 -1.34
CA MET A 697 -30.27 4.95 -0.11
C MET A 697 -30.62 3.52 0.34
N LEU A 698 -29.63 2.73 0.72
CA LEU A 698 -29.81 1.38 1.28
C LEU A 698 -29.47 1.38 2.77
N VAL A 699 -30.40 0.89 3.60
CA VAL A 699 -30.20 0.69 5.05
C VAL A 699 -30.22 -0.80 5.37
N ASP A 700 -29.03 -1.40 5.53
CA ASP A 700 -28.85 -2.86 5.63
C ASP A 700 -27.75 -3.27 6.64
N GLU A 701 -27.71 -4.54 7.02
CA GLU A 701 -26.70 -5.10 7.91
C GLU A 701 -25.35 -5.36 7.21
N LYS A 702 -24.24 -5.23 7.94
CA LYS A 702 -22.86 -5.48 7.47
C LYS A 702 -22.58 -6.92 7.00
N ARG A 703 -23.57 -7.82 6.98
CA ARG A 703 -23.40 -9.28 6.87
C ARG A 703 -23.64 -9.88 5.48
N LYS A 704 -24.18 -9.12 4.52
CA LYS A 704 -24.43 -9.56 3.13
C LYS A 704 -23.58 -8.74 2.14
N ASP A 705 -23.31 -9.27 0.93
CA ASP A 705 -22.55 -8.55 -0.13
C ASP A 705 -23.40 -7.50 -0.88
N THR A 706 -24.44 -6.99 -0.22
CA THR A 706 -25.37 -5.98 -0.75
C THR A 706 -24.68 -4.65 -1.03
N HIS A 707 -23.53 -4.37 -0.41
CA HIS A 707 -22.69 -3.24 -0.81
C HIS A 707 -22.08 -3.43 -2.21
N GLY A 708 -21.54 -4.62 -2.51
CA GLY A 708 -21.01 -4.94 -3.83
C GLY A 708 -22.11 -4.86 -4.89
N LEU A 709 -23.23 -5.55 -4.66
CA LEU A 709 -24.39 -5.55 -5.55
C LEU A 709 -24.94 -4.13 -5.81
N LEU A 710 -25.10 -3.30 -4.77
CA LEU A 710 -25.53 -1.91 -4.91
C LEU A 710 -24.58 -1.07 -5.78
N LYS A 711 -23.27 -1.32 -5.70
CA LYS A 711 -22.26 -0.56 -6.46
C LYS A 711 -22.00 -1.08 -7.87
N LEU A 712 -22.26 -2.36 -8.13
CA LEU A 712 -22.42 -2.89 -9.48
C LEU A 712 -23.68 -2.29 -10.15
N SER A 713 -24.81 -2.29 -9.47
CA SER A 713 -26.06 -1.75 -10.03
C SER A 713 -26.05 -0.22 -10.21
N GLU A 714 -25.36 0.54 -9.36
CA GLU A 714 -25.04 1.97 -9.61
C GLU A 714 -24.26 2.18 -10.91
N ALA A 715 -23.33 1.28 -11.25
CA ALA A 715 -22.53 1.37 -12.48
C ALA A 715 -23.30 0.90 -13.73
N MET A 716 -24.19 -0.10 -13.58
CA MET A 716 -25.01 -0.62 -14.68
C MET A 716 -26.21 0.27 -15.02
N HIS A 717 -26.93 0.79 -14.02
CA HIS A 717 -28.19 1.52 -14.22
C HIS A 717 -28.05 3.04 -14.15
N LYS A 718 -26.83 3.55 -13.90
CA LYS A 718 -26.50 4.98 -13.85
C LYS A 718 -27.41 5.79 -12.92
N VAL A 719 -27.68 5.27 -11.72
CA VAL A 719 -28.43 5.93 -10.62
C VAL A 719 -27.50 6.21 -9.44
N THR A 720 -27.72 7.30 -8.69
CA THR A 720 -26.92 7.65 -7.52
C THR A 720 -27.27 6.78 -6.31
N THR A 721 -26.30 6.16 -5.61
CA THR A 721 -26.58 5.37 -4.41
C THR A 721 -25.68 5.62 -3.19
N GLN A 722 -26.23 5.34 -2.01
CA GLN A 722 -25.50 5.39 -0.73
C GLN A 722 -25.95 4.25 0.20
N HIS A 723 -25.01 3.44 0.66
CA HIS A 723 -25.26 2.42 1.68
C HIS A 723 -24.97 3.02 3.06
N VAL A 724 -25.97 3.06 3.95
CA VAL A 724 -25.83 3.35 5.37
C VAL A 724 -26.02 2.04 6.15
N THR A 725 -25.01 1.58 6.88
CA THR A 725 -25.17 0.34 7.65
C THR A 725 -26.19 0.54 8.79
N LEU A 726 -27.03 -0.46 9.06
CA LEU A 726 -28.06 -0.43 10.10
C LEU A 726 -27.51 -0.05 11.48
N GLU A 727 -26.27 -0.41 11.81
CA GLU A 727 -25.56 0.03 13.01
C GLU A 727 -25.49 1.56 13.11
N LYS A 728 -25.15 2.24 12.01
CA LYS A 728 -25.00 3.69 11.94
C LYS A 728 -26.34 4.42 11.86
N ALA A 729 -27.36 3.82 11.23
CA ALA A 729 -28.73 4.30 11.34
C ALA A 729 -29.21 4.26 12.81
N ASN A 730 -28.99 3.15 13.52
CA ASN A 730 -29.31 3.04 14.95
C ASN A 730 -28.48 3.97 15.85
N ASP A 731 -27.20 4.21 15.54
CA ASP A 731 -26.38 5.20 16.24
C ASP A 731 -26.96 6.62 16.11
N VAL A 732 -27.47 6.99 14.93
CA VAL A 732 -28.12 8.29 14.69
C VAL A 732 -29.47 8.36 15.40
N VAL A 733 -30.33 7.35 15.25
CA VAL A 733 -31.69 7.34 15.80
C VAL A 733 -31.69 7.20 17.33
N ARG A 734 -31.00 6.18 17.86
CA ARG A 734 -31.06 5.81 19.30
C ARG A 734 -30.00 6.48 20.17
N LYS A 735 -28.84 6.86 19.61
CA LYS A 735 -27.72 7.47 20.36
C LYS A 735 -27.46 8.93 20.00
N ASN A 736 -28.31 9.52 19.15
CA ASN A 736 -28.25 10.91 18.67
C ASN A 736 -26.88 11.33 18.11
N GLN A 737 -26.22 10.43 17.35
CA GLN A 737 -24.86 10.65 16.82
C GLN A 737 -24.84 11.67 15.65
N ARG A 738 -25.01 12.96 15.96
CA ARG A 738 -25.09 14.08 15.00
C ARG A 738 -23.92 14.11 14.01
N GLN A 739 -22.69 13.82 14.45
CA GLN A 739 -21.52 13.78 13.55
C GLN A 739 -21.58 12.65 12.51
N THR A 740 -22.14 11.49 12.88
CA THR A 740 -22.35 10.37 11.93
C THR A 740 -23.35 10.76 10.86
N LEU A 741 -24.42 11.46 11.24
CA LEU A 741 -25.42 11.96 10.31
C LEU A 741 -24.86 13.06 9.39
N GLU A 742 -24.08 14.00 9.93
CA GLU A 742 -23.39 15.03 9.13
C GLU A 742 -22.45 14.39 8.11
N ASN A 743 -21.65 13.40 8.49
CA ASN A 743 -20.76 12.69 7.56
C ASN A 743 -21.51 11.89 6.48
N ILE A 744 -22.75 11.45 6.74
CA ILE A 744 -23.62 10.83 5.74
C ILE A 744 -24.17 11.90 4.78
N LEU A 745 -24.59 13.05 5.32
CA LEU A 745 -25.13 14.17 4.57
C LEU A 745 -24.09 14.88 3.69
N ASN A 746 -22.85 15.03 4.18
CA ASN A 746 -21.71 15.54 3.41
C ASN A 746 -21.50 14.73 2.11
N LYS A 747 -21.61 13.39 2.20
CA LYS A 747 -21.53 12.46 1.06
C LYS A 747 -22.76 12.57 0.14
N LEU A 748 -23.94 12.78 0.71
CA LEU A 748 -25.18 12.95 -0.06
C LEU A 748 -25.12 14.23 -0.91
N ASN A 749 -24.75 15.37 -0.31
CA ASN A 749 -24.67 16.65 -1.02
C ASN A 749 -23.71 16.59 -2.21
N MET A 750 -22.50 16.06 -1.97
CA MET A 750 -21.51 15.88 -3.03
C MET A 750 -22.07 15.05 -4.18
N LYS A 751 -22.66 13.90 -3.89
CA LYS A 751 -23.27 13.02 -4.91
C LYS A 751 -24.48 13.63 -5.60
N ASN A 752 -25.16 14.58 -4.96
CA ASN A 752 -26.23 15.40 -5.54
C ASN A 752 -25.71 16.70 -6.19
N PHE A 753 -24.47 16.73 -6.69
CA PHE A 753 -23.86 17.88 -7.40
C PHE A 753 -23.69 19.17 -6.57
N GLY A 754 -23.87 19.09 -5.26
CA GLY A 754 -23.50 20.14 -4.31
C GLY A 754 -22.00 20.18 -4.02
N LEU A 755 -21.60 21.16 -3.20
CA LEU A 755 -20.24 21.38 -2.72
C LEU A 755 -20.31 21.92 -1.29
N ASN A 756 -19.65 21.26 -0.34
CA ASN A 756 -19.85 21.56 1.08
C ASN A 756 -19.14 22.86 1.50
N TYR A 757 -17.90 23.07 1.02
CA TYR A 757 -17.08 24.25 1.27
C TYR A 757 -15.92 24.31 0.25
N VAL A 758 -15.23 25.44 0.11
CA VAL A 758 -13.96 25.52 -0.64
C VAL A 758 -12.80 25.96 0.24
N PRO A 759 -11.64 25.28 0.18
CA PRO A 759 -10.40 25.79 0.77
C PRO A 759 -9.90 27.02 0.02
N VAL A 760 -9.67 28.10 0.77
CA VAL A 760 -9.04 29.32 0.27
C VAL A 760 -7.54 29.06 0.14
N MET A 761 -7.04 29.10 -1.10
CA MET A 761 -5.61 29.03 -1.38
C MET A 761 -4.87 30.22 -0.77
N GLU A 762 -3.71 29.96 -0.16
CA GLU A 762 -2.86 30.92 0.56
C GLU A 762 -2.47 32.10 -0.35
N PRO A 763 -3.06 33.31 -0.20
CA PRO A 763 -2.93 34.37 -1.21
C PRO A 763 -1.51 34.94 -1.35
N SER A 764 -0.70 34.84 -0.29
CA SER A 764 0.71 35.23 -0.28
C SER A 764 1.63 34.19 -0.93
N ALA A 765 1.17 32.95 -1.10
CA ALA A 765 1.99 31.84 -1.61
C ALA A 765 1.54 31.36 -2.99
N CYS A 766 0.25 31.06 -3.21
CA CYS A 766 -0.21 30.32 -4.40
C CYS A 766 -1.36 30.98 -5.18
N ARG A 767 -1.60 32.30 -5.05
CA ARG A 767 -2.69 33.01 -5.76
C ARG A 767 -2.70 32.79 -7.28
N ARG A 768 -1.54 32.61 -7.92
CA ARG A 768 -1.38 32.27 -9.36
C ARG A 768 -2.17 31.02 -9.76
N PHE A 769 -2.37 30.08 -8.83
CA PHE A 769 -2.99 28.79 -9.08
C PHE A 769 -4.40 28.64 -8.49
N SER A 770 -5.06 29.74 -8.14
CA SER A 770 -6.47 29.70 -7.69
C SER A 770 -7.35 28.99 -8.72
N LEU A 771 -8.00 27.91 -8.32
CA LEU A 771 -8.85 27.11 -9.21
C LEU A 771 -9.98 27.95 -9.82
N GLU A 772 -10.53 28.89 -9.04
CA GLU A 772 -11.59 29.83 -9.44
C GLU A 772 -11.20 30.74 -10.63
N SER A 773 -9.91 30.83 -10.98
CA SER A 773 -9.45 31.51 -12.21
C SER A 773 -9.86 30.78 -13.50
N GLY A 774 -10.10 29.46 -13.41
CA GLY A 774 -10.25 28.57 -14.56
C GLY A 774 -8.99 28.34 -15.40
N ASN A 775 -7.83 28.88 -15.01
CA ASN A 775 -6.56 28.64 -15.69
C ASN A 775 -5.87 27.35 -15.23
N VAL A 776 -6.38 26.65 -14.21
CA VAL A 776 -5.75 25.45 -13.61
C VAL A 776 -6.63 24.20 -13.75
N LEU A 777 -6.07 23.19 -14.41
CA LEU A 777 -6.55 21.82 -14.38
C LEU A 777 -5.66 20.99 -13.45
N VAL A 778 -6.27 20.25 -12.53
CA VAL A 778 -5.57 19.32 -11.64
C VAL A 778 -6.10 17.92 -11.87
N ILE A 779 -5.21 16.99 -12.20
CA ILE A 779 -5.51 15.60 -12.52
C ILE A 779 -4.80 14.71 -11.50
N GLY A 780 -5.51 13.73 -10.92
CA GLY A 780 -4.95 12.70 -10.06
C GLY A 780 -5.27 11.30 -10.58
N TYR A 781 -4.31 10.38 -10.52
CA TYR A 781 -4.56 8.98 -10.88
C TYR A 781 -3.74 7.94 -10.07
N ASP A 782 -4.33 6.76 -9.87
CA ASP A 782 -3.79 5.63 -9.10
C ASP A 782 -4.18 4.28 -9.75
N VAL A 783 -3.43 3.21 -9.44
CA VAL A 783 -3.62 1.87 -10.02
C VAL A 783 -3.80 0.81 -8.93
N ASN A 784 -4.94 0.11 -8.97
CA ASN A 784 -5.28 -0.96 -8.04
C ASN A 784 -5.14 -2.34 -8.70
N HIS A 785 -4.06 -3.05 -8.34
CA HIS A 785 -3.75 -4.37 -8.89
C HIS A 785 -4.54 -5.51 -8.21
N PRO A 786 -4.89 -6.57 -8.95
CA PRO A 786 -5.51 -7.77 -8.39
C PRO A 786 -4.55 -8.56 -7.48
N ALA A 787 -5.13 -9.51 -6.75
CA ALA A 787 -4.35 -10.53 -6.04
C ALA A 787 -3.44 -11.29 -7.03
N PRO A 788 -2.23 -11.69 -6.62
CA PRO A 788 -1.37 -12.51 -7.47
C PRO A 788 -2.02 -13.87 -7.71
N MET A 789 -1.86 -14.42 -8.92
CA MET A 789 -2.38 -15.75 -9.24
C MET A 789 -1.77 -16.82 -8.32
N PRO A 790 -2.54 -17.85 -7.88
CA PRO A 790 -1.99 -19.02 -7.22
C PRO A 790 -0.80 -19.62 -7.97
N GLN A 791 0.20 -20.08 -7.23
CA GLN A 791 1.49 -20.45 -7.83
C GLN A 791 1.35 -21.62 -8.82
N GLN A 792 0.48 -22.59 -8.54
CA GLN A 792 0.14 -23.69 -9.45
C GLN A 792 -0.38 -23.20 -10.80
N THR A 793 -1.43 -22.36 -10.81
CA THR A 793 -2.03 -21.82 -12.03
C THR A 793 -1.02 -20.98 -12.83
N ARG A 794 -0.15 -20.24 -12.15
CA ARG A 794 0.95 -19.49 -12.80
C ARG A 794 1.99 -20.41 -13.44
N ARG A 795 2.34 -21.54 -12.79
CA ARG A 795 3.21 -22.58 -13.38
C ARG A 795 2.56 -23.22 -14.63
N LEU A 796 1.24 -23.43 -14.62
CA LEU A 796 0.48 -23.97 -15.76
C LEU A 796 0.42 -23.00 -16.95
N LEU A 797 0.13 -21.71 -16.72
CA LEU A 797 0.16 -20.70 -17.79
C LEU A 797 1.58 -20.52 -18.34
N ALA A 798 2.61 -20.54 -17.48
CA ALA A 798 4.00 -20.44 -17.91
C ALA A 798 4.50 -21.65 -18.73
N SER A 799 3.95 -22.86 -18.52
CA SER A 799 4.24 -24.02 -19.40
C SER A 799 3.45 -23.97 -20.72
N GLN A 800 2.31 -23.27 -20.73
CA GLN A 800 1.50 -22.95 -21.91
C GLN A 800 1.99 -21.71 -22.69
N GLY A 801 3.00 -20.99 -22.19
CA GLY A 801 3.66 -19.85 -22.85
C GLY A 801 3.36 -18.47 -22.25
N GLU A 802 2.26 -18.33 -21.51
CA GLU A 802 1.83 -17.10 -20.82
C GLU A 802 2.61 -16.87 -19.52
N SER A 803 3.92 -16.68 -19.65
CA SER A 803 4.85 -16.42 -18.53
C SER A 803 4.68 -15.03 -17.91
N GLN A 804 4.03 -14.10 -18.62
CA GLN A 804 3.85 -12.71 -18.18
C GLN A 804 2.53 -12.48 -17.42
N LEU A 805 1.51 -13.34 -17.57
CA LEU A 805 0.24 -13.19 -16.86
C LEU A 805 0.39 -13.48 -15.35
N SER A 806 0.43 -12.42 -14.56
CA SER A 806 0.61 -12.48 -13.12
C SER A 806 -0.71 -12.57 -12.32
N SER A 807 -1.86 -12.28 -12.96
CA SER A 807 -3.22 -12.66 -12.55
C SER A 807 -4.15 -12.74 -13.78
N LEU A 808 -5.28 -13.44 -13.66
CA LEU A 808 -6.31 -13.54 -14.72
C LEU A 808 -7.24 -12.32 -14.74
N ASP A 809 -7.31 -11.61 -13.62
CA ASP A 809 -8.12 -10.41 -13.47
C ASP A 809 -7.34 -9.16 -13.90
N PRO A 810 -7.98 -8.12 -14.45
CA PRO A 810 -7.30 -6.91 -14.89
C PRO A 810 -6.85 -6.04 -13.71
N SER A 811 -5.91 -5.12 -13.99
CA SER A 811 -5.69 -3.96 -13.11
C SER A 811 -6.79 -2.93 -13.33
N CYS A 812 -7.14 -2.16 -12.30
CA CYS A 812 -8.07 -1.05 -12.41
C CYS A 812 -7.33 0.27 -12.15
N VAL A 813 -7.41 1.21 -13.09
CA VAL A 813 -6.87 2.58 -12.98
C VAL A 813 -8.02 3.51 -12.66
N GLY A 814 -7.89 4.33 -11.61
CA GLY A 814 -8.82 5.41 -11.29
C GLY A 814 -8.22 6.75 -11.67
N ILE A 815 -9.01 7.64 -12.27
CA ILE A 815 -8.58 8.98 -12.67
C ILE A 815 -9.63 10.04 -12.34
N CYS A 816 -9.19 11.15 -11.78
CA CYS A 816 -10.03 12.24 -11.29
C CYS A 816 -9.46 13.60 -11.70
N ALA A 817 -10.33 14.56 -12.04
CA ALA A 817 -9.95 15.92 -12.39
C ALA A 817 -11.00 16.94 -11.94
N ASN A 818 -10.60 18.21 -11.75
CA ASN A 818 -11.55 19.31 -11.54
C ASN A 818 -12.21 19.76 -12.86
N MET A 819 -13.05 18.91 -13.44
CA MET A 819 -13.73 19.13 -14.75
C MET A 819 -15.25 19.30 -14.66
N ALA A 820 -15.83 19.31 -13.45
CA ALA A 820 -17.24 19.65 -13.21
C ALA A 820 -17.50 21.17 -13.41
N PRO A 821 -18.76 21.66 -13.41
CA PRO A 821 -19.03 23.09 -13.56
C PRO A 821 -18.26 23.97 -12.55
N ASP A 822 -18.25 23.60 -11.27
CA ASP A 822 -17.43 24.29 -10.24
C ASP A 822 -15.94 23.93 -10.38
N PHE A 823 -15.06 24.91 -10.20
CA PHE A 823 -13.60 24.76 -10.32
C PHE A 823 -12.95 23.92 -9.23
N ASN A 824 -13.61 23.76 -8.08
CA ASN A 824 -13.14 23.01 -6.92
C ASN A 824 -13.75 21.60 -6.84
N ALA A 825 -14.72 21.30 -7.70
CA ALA A 825 -15.41 20.01 -7.73
C ALA A 825 -14.60 18.95 -8.51
N PHE A 826 -13.98 18.05 -7.76
CA PHE A 826 -13.23 16.90 -8.29
C PHE A 826 -14.16 15.74 -8.63
N VAL A 827 -14.12 15.31 -9.89
CA VAL A 827 -14.93 14.22 -10.46
C VAL A 827 -14.08 13.29 -11.32
N GLY A 828 -14.49 12.04 -11.48
CA GLY A 828 -13.66 11.05 -12.15
C GLY A 828 -14.37 9.74 -12.43
N ASP A 829 -13.64 8.79 -12.99
CA ASP A 829 -14.09 7.46 -13.39
C ASP A 829 -12.91 6.46 -13.32
N TYR A 830 -13.14 5.21 -13.72
CA TYR A 830 -12.11 4.18 -13.80
C TYR A 830 -12.07 3.48 -15.17
N PHE A 831 -10.92 2.87 -15.47
CA PHE A 831 -10.73 1.99 -16.61
C PHE A 831 -9.86 0.80 -16.24
N PHE A 832 -9.93 -0.26 -17.03
CA PHE A 832 -9.15 -1.48 -16.78
C PHE A 832 -7.97 -1.59 -17.74
N GLN A 833 -6.92 -2.26 -17.28
CA GLN A 833 -5.74 -2.58 -18.09
C GLN A 833 -5.14 -3.93 -17.71
N GLU A 834 -4.05 -4.30 -18.37
CA GLU A 834 -3.34 -5.55 -18.17
C GLU A 834 -2.93 -5.81 -16.71
N SER A 835 -2.86 -7.10 -16.36
CA SER A 835 -2.76 -7.52 -14.96
C SER A 835 -1.42 -7.22 -14.33
N ARG A 836 -1.43 -6.40 -13.27
CA ARG A 836 -0.28 -6.01 -12.45
C ARG A 836 0.85 -5.28 -13.21
N ARG A 837 0.52 -4.69 -14.37
CA ARG A 837 1.34 -3.68 -15.06
C ARG A 837 1.13 -2.34 -14.36
N GLU A 838 2.15 -1.86 -13.65
CA GLU A 838 2.15 -0.57 -12.92
C GLU A 838 2.15 0.65 -13.86
N ALA A 839 2.79 0.52 -15.03
CA ALA A 839 2.76 1.49 -16.12
C ALA A 839 1.41 1.52 -16.83
N ILE A 840 0.85 2.69 -17.09
CA ILE A 840 -0.48 2.80 -17.70
C ILE A 840 -0.46 2.55 -19.22
N ASP A 841 -1.54 1.99 -19.77
CA ASP A 841 -1.76 1.91 -21.23
C ASP A 841 -1.80 3.32 -21.81
N GLN A 842 -0.76 3.70 -22.57
CA GLN A 842 -0.57 5.05 -23.12
C GLN A 842 -1.72 5.51 -24.02
N MET A 843 -2.34 4.60 -24.79
CA MET A 843 -3.47 4.95 -25.66
C MET A 843 -4.73 5.22 -24.84
N GLN A 844 -4.98 4.41 -23.79
CA GLN A 844 -6.04 4.75 -22.83
C GLN A 844 -5.71 6.06 -22.09
N LEU A 845 -4.43 6.32 -21.83
CA LEU A 845 -3.80 7.58 -21.38
C LEU A 845 -4.31 8.82 -22.14
N VAL A 846 -4.03 8.79 -23.45
CA VAL A 846 -4.43 9.78 -24.46
C VAL A 846 -5.95 9.98 -24.45
N ASP A 847 -6.73 8.91 -24.52
CA ASP A 847 -8.20 8.97 -24.53
C ASP A 847 -8.80 9.45 -23.20
N ARG A 848 -8.11 9.28 -22.06
CA ARG A 848 -8.50 9.94 -20.80
C ARG A 848 -8.29 11.45 -20.88
N MET A 849 -7.17 11.92 -21.41
CA MET A 849 -6.91 13.36 -21.52
C MET A 849 -7.95 14.04 -22.43
N LYS A 850 -8.22 13.46 -23.60
CA LYS A 850 -9.26 13.93 -24.55
C LYS A 850 -10.64 14.00 -23.86
N TRP A 851 -11.04 12.95 -23.13
CA TRP A 851 -12.30 12.94 -22.38
C TRP A 851 -12.35 13.99 -21.25
N ILE A 852 -11.24 14.24 -20.54
CA ILE A 852 -11.17 15.30 -19.52
C ILE A 852 -11.38 16.68 -20.19
N LEU A 853 -10.68 16.98 -21.28
CA LEU A 853 -10.78 18.27 -21.97
C LEU A 853 -12.17 18.49 -22.57
N GLN A 854 -12.78 17.46 -23.18
CA GLN A 854 -14.18 17.50 -23.64
C GLN A 854 -15.17 17.85 -22.50
N ASN A 855 -14.94 17.34 -21.29
CA ASN A 855 -15.78 17.68 -20.14
C ASN A 855 -15.51 19.10 -19.61
N VAL A 856 -14.26 19.57 -19.61
CA VAL A 856 -13.94 20.96 -19.27
C VAL A 856 -14.59 21.92 -20.27
N GLU A 857 -14.49 21.66 -21.57
CA GLU A 857 -15.12 22.47 -22.62
C GLU A 857 -16.65 22.48 -22.52
N LYS A 858 -17.27 21.32 -22.35
CA LYS A 858 -18.73 21.19 -22.20
C LYS A 858 -19.28 21.99 -21.00
N HIS A 859 -18.63 21.91 -19.85
CA HIS A 859 -19.16 22.49 -18.61
C HIS A 859 -18.63 23.89 -18.31
N ARG A 860 -17.56 24.31 -19.00
CA ARG A 860 -16.91 25.63 -18.85
C ARG A 860 -16.43 26.17 -20.20
N PRO A 861 -17.32 26.43 -21.18
CA PRO A 861 -16.90 26.81 -22.55
C PRO A 861 -16.01 28.07 -22.61
N GLY A 862 -16.25 29.07 -21.74
CA GLY A 862 -15.40 30.27 -21.62
C GLY A 862 -14.06 30.06 -20.89
N LYS A 863 -13.79 28.86 -20.37
CA LYS A 863 -12.55 28.42 -19.70
C LYS A 863 -12.18 26.99 -20.14
N SER A 864 -12.35 26.71 -21.43
CA SER A 864 -12.20 25.40 -22.06
C SER A 864 -10.74 24.97 -22.34
N ARG A 865 -9.77 25.85 -22.12
CA ARG A 865 -8.33 25.63 -22.32
C ARG A 865 -7.53 26.17 -21.11
N PRO A 866 -7.40 25.40 -20.02
CA PRO A 866 -6.57 25.77 -18.87
C PRO A 866 -5.10 25.98 -19.24
N GLU A 867 -4.44 26.97 -18.65
CA GLU A 867 -3.04 27.33 -18.92
C GLU A 867 -2.05 26.34 -18.27
N TYR A 868 -2.43 25.82 -17.09
CA TYR A 868 -1.59 24.98 -16.24
C TYR A 868 -2.27 23.63 -15.97
N ILE A 869 -1.51 22.54 -16.14
CA ILE A 869 -1.94 21.18 -15.82
C ILE A 869 -1.04 20.59 -14.71
N PHE A 870 -1.61 20.38 -13.54
CA PHE A 870 -0.97 19.67 -12.44
C PHE A 870 -1.34 18.19 -12.50
N ILE A 871 -0.35 17.31 -12.60
CA ILE A 871 -0.50 15.86 -12.54
C ILE A 871 -0.02 15.35 -11.18
N PHE A 872 -0.88 14.61 -10.49
CA PHE A 872 -0.53 13.91 -9.24
C PHE A 872 -0.68 12.38 -9.38
N ARG A 873 0.40 11.65 -9.09
CA ARG A 873 0.51 10.19 -9.24
C ARG A 873 0.76 9.52 -7.89
N ASP A 874 -0.10 8.59 -7.45
CA ASP A 874 0.21 7.71 -6.30
C ASP A 874 0.97 6.44 -6.78
N GLY A 875 1.52 5.69 -5.82
CA GLY A 875 1.91 4.30 -5.96
C GLY A 875 3.35 4.05 -6.42
N LEU A 876 3.94 4.96 -7.21
CA LEU A 876 5.25 4.72 -7.83
C LEU A 876 6.43 4.72 -6.86
N SER A 877 7.37 3.81 -7.10
CA SER A 877 8.71 3.82 -6.49
C SER A 877 9.71 4.61 -7.34
N GLU A 878 10.85 5.01 -6.76
CA GLU A 878 11.91 5.75 -7.45
C GLU A 878 12.32 5.09 -8.79
N GLY A 879 12.34 3.75 -8.85
CA GLY A 879 12.68 2.99 -10.04
C GLY A 879 11.61 2.95 -11.15
N GLN A 880 10.51 3.68 -11.01
CA GLN A 880 9.44 3.81 -12.01
C GLN A 880 9.24 5.26 -12.48
N PHE A 881 10.00 6.23 -11.93
CA PHE A 881 9.89 7.64 -12.28
C PHE A 881 10.24 7.91 -13.76
N ALA A 882 11.24 7.20 -14.31
CA ALA A 882 11.59 7.25 -15.72
C ALA A 882 10.40 6.90 -16.65
N MET A 883 9.63 5.88 -16.29
CA MET A 883 8.42 5.46 -17.02
C MET A 883 7.32 6.52 -16.93
N ALA A 884 7.12 7.11 -15.75
CA ALA A 884 6.14 8.18 -15.56
C ALA A 884 6.38 9.37 -16.52
N CYS A 885 7.66 9.75 -16.73
CA CYS A 885 8.03 10.82 -17.64
C CYS A 885 7.96 10.39 -19.12
N LYS A 886 8.58 9.25 -19.46
CA LYS A 886 8.76 8.81 -20.86
C LYS A 886 7.49 8.20 -21.48
N GLU A 887 6.61 7.61 -20.67
CA GLU A 887 5.34 7.01 -21.10
C GLU A 887 4.12 7.85 -20.68
N GLU A 888 3.86 8.03 -19.38
CA GLU A 888 2.57 8.56 -18.90
C GLU A 888 2.39 10.06 -19.21
N LEU A 889 3.38 10.89 -18.88
CA LEU A 889 3.36 12.33 -19.18
C LEU A 889 3.32 12.59 -20.69
N ARG A 890 4.07 11.80 -21.47
CA ARG A 890 4.08 11.87 -22.94
C ARG A 890 2.69 11.59 -23.52
N ALA A 891 1.98 10.59 -23.01
CA ALA A 891 0.60 10.28 -23.41
C ALA A 891 -0.38 11.41 -23.05
N LEU A 892 -0.21 12.07 -21.90
CA LEU A 892 -1.03 13.22 -21.50
C LEU A 892 -0.77 14.46 -22.38
N LYS A 893 0.49 14.73 -22.73
CA LYS A 893 0.85 15.78 -23.71
C LYS A 893 0.29 15.48 -25.10
N GLN A 894 0.40 14.23 -25.57
CA GLN A 894 -0.19 13.77 -26.84
C GLN A 894 -1.72 13.94 -26.86
N GLY A 895 -2.42 13.57 -25.78
CA GLY A 895 -3.87 13.73 -25.69
C GLY A 895 -4.36 15.17 -25.69
N CYS A 896 -3.52 16.15 -25.33
CA CYS A 896 -3.81 17.57 -25.54
C CYS A 896 -3.70 17.94 -27.03
N ALA A 897 -2.61 17.54 -27.70
CA ALA A 897 -2.36 17.86 -29.10
C ALA A 897 -3.32 17.15 -30.09
N GLU A 898 -3.79 15.94 -29.75
CA GLU A 898 -4.85 15.24 -30.50
C GLU A 898 -6.23 15.90 -30.34
N TYR A 899 -6.46 16.62 -29.24
CA TYR A 899 -7.73 17.29 -28.97
C TYR A 899 -7.80 18.68 -29.61
N ASP A 900 -6.73 19.47 -29.50
CA ASP A 900 -6.57 20.77 -30.14
C ASP A 900 -5.09 21.02 -30.41
N SER A 901 -4.67 20.99 -31.68
CA SER A 901 -3.24 21.05 -32.07
C SER A 901 -2.56 22.39 -31.73
N ARG A 902 -3.33 23.41 -31.33
CA ARG A 902 -2.83 24.71 -30.85
C ARG A 902 -2.78 24.81 -29.33
N TYR A 903 -3.33 23.84 -28.61
CA TYR A 903 -3.39 23.84 -27.15
C TYR A 903 -2.09 23.28 -26.55
N GLN A 904 -1.23 24.20 -26.10
CA GLN A 904 0.05 23.90 -25.48
C GLN A 904 0.05 24.39 -24.02
N PRO A 905 -0.66 23.71 -23.11
CA PRO A 905 -0.63 24.02 -21.68
C PRO A 905 0.71 23.61 -21.06
N LYS A 906 1.07 24.24 -19.94
CA LYS A 906 2.29 23.91 -19.18
C LYS A 906 1.99 22.86 -18.12
N PHE A 907 2.83 21.82 -18.05
CA PHE A 907 2.68 20.70 -17.13
C PHE A 907 3.59 20.82 -15.90
N VAL A 908 3.08 20.35 -14.76
CA VAL A 908 3.87 19.96 -13.59
C VAL A 908 3.47 18.53 -13.22
N MET A 909 4.45 17.63 -13.07
CA MET A 909 4.21 16.23 -12.70
C MET A 909 4.80 15.91 -11.33
N ILE A 910 3.96 15.43 -10.42
CA ILE A 910 4.32 15.17 -9.02
C ILE A 910 3.91 13.72 -8.66
N VAL A 911 4.87 12.92 -8.22
CA VAL A 911 4.60 11.64 -7.56
C VAL A 911 4.43 11.88 -6.06
N GLY A 912 3.29 11.45 -5.51
CA GLY A 912 3.00 11.47 -4.08
C GLY A 912 2.99 10.06 -3.51
N THR A 913 4.03 9.65 -2.78
CA THR A 913 4.20 8.27 -2.31
C THR A 913 3.90 8.15 -0.82
N LYS A 914 2.71 7.65 -0.49
CA LYS A 914 2.30 7.39 0.91
C LYS A 914 2.95 6.12 1.53
N ARG A 915 3.79 5.37 0.78
CA ARG A 915 4.20 3.98 1.13
C ARG A 915 5.69 3.77 1.55
N HIS A 916 6.45 4.81 1.86
CA HIS A 916 7.80 4.71 2.47
C HIS A 916 7.79 4.19 3.93
N PHE A 917 8.93 4.21 4.63
CA PHE A 917 9.03 4.02 6.09
C PHE A 917 9.81 5.12 6.83
N LYS A 918 10.33 6.13 6.12
CA LYS A 918 10.90 7.37 6.66
C LYS A 918 9.97 7.98 7.73
N LYS A 919 10.49 8.26 8.93
CA LYS A 919 9.76 8.89 10.06
C LYS A 919 10.37 10.24 10.45
N PHE A 920 9.51 11.11 10.99
CA PHE A 920 9.79 12.48 11.36
C PHE A 920 9.02 12.84 12.62
N PHE A 921 9.65 13.59 13.51
CA PHE A 921 9.17 13.88 14.86
C PHE A 921 9.48 15.34 15.21
N LEU A 922 8.58 15.99 15.94
CA LEU A 922 8.88 17.27 16.59
C LEU A 922 9.56 17.00 17.93
N GLU A 923 10.68 17.69 18.20
CA GLU A 923 11.36 17.65 19.50
C GLU A 923 10.74 18.74 20.38
N GLU A 924 10.14 18.37 21.52
CA GLU A 924 9.60 19.30 22.51
C GLU A 924 10.23 19.05 23.89
N GLU A 925 10.24 20.06 24.75
CA GLU A 925 10.68 19.90 26.14
C GLU A 925 9.70 19.02 26.91
N GLY A 926 10.17 17.88 27.39
CA GLY A 926 9.42 16.99 28.26
C GLY A 926 9.52 17.39 29.73
N ARG A 927 8.89 16.58 30.59
CA ARG A 927 9.06 16.69 32.04
C ARG A 927 10.54 16.50 32.41
N GLU A 928 10.98 17.19 33.46
CA GLU A 928 12.39 17.20 33.92
C GLU A 928 13.39 17.70 32.85
N GLY A 929 12.95 18.48 31.86
CA GLY A 929 13.83 19.03 30.82
C GLY A 929 14.39 18.01 29.82
N ARG A 930 13.89 16.76 29.83
CA ARG A 930 14.31 15.72 28.89
C ARG A 930 13.56 15.88 27.56
N PRO A 931 14.22 15.83 26.39
CA PRO A 931 13.53 15.91 25.10
C PRO A 931 12.47 14.82 24.93
N PHE A 932 11.29 15.18 24.46
CA PHE A 932 10.17 14.26 24.20
C PHE A 932 9.69 14.39 22.76
N ASN A 933 9.61 13.25 22.06
CA ASN A 933 9.30 13.24 20.63
C ASN A 933 7.79 13.18 20.38
N GLN A 934 7.27 14.10 19.59
CA GLN A 934 5.85 14.19 19.23
C GLN A 934 5.61 14.00 17.73
N ASN A 935 4.34 13.80 17.36
CA ASN A 935 3.91 13.77 15.97
C ASN A 935 4.08 15.15 15.33
N LEU A 936 4.35 15.18 14.02
CA LEU A 936 4.24 16.40 13.23
C LEU A 936 2.84 17.01 13.35
N THR A 937 2.77 18.33 13.50
CA THR A 937 1.50 19.09 13.44
C THR A 937 0.97 19.18 12.00
N PRO A 938 -0.33 19.44 11.79
CA PRO A 938 -0.86 19.83 10.49
C PRO A 938 -0.02 20.96 9.85
N GLY A 939 0.21 20.89 8.54
CA GLY A 939 1.03 21.88 7.81
C GLY A 939 2.54 21.70 7.96
N SER A 940 3.02 20.64 8.63
CA SER A 940 4.46 20.39 8.77
C SER A 940 5.11 19.92 7.46
N VAL A 941 6.24 20.53 7.11
CA VAL A 941 7.03 20.30 5.88
C VAL A 941 8.49 19.97 6.22
N ILE A 942 9.07 19.00 5.53
CA ILE A 942 10.51 18.71 5.53
C ILE A 942 11.03 18.81 4.09
N GLN A 943 11.93 19.76 3.84
CA GLN A 943 12.37 20.19 2.49
C GLN A 943 13.91 20.39 2.39
N GLU A 944 14.63 20.16 3.48
CA GLU A 944 16.07 20.37 3.66
C GLU A 944 16.70 19.13 4.32
N LYS A 945 18.03 18.97 4.18
CA LYS A 945 18.91 17.94 4.81
C LYS A 945 18.69 16.47 4.47
N VAL A 946 17.44 16.02 4.37
CA VAL A 946 17.07 14.59 4.25
C VAL A 946 16.20 14.27 3.04
N THR A 947 16.00 15.27 2.18
CA THR A 947 15.40 15.17 0.85
C THR A 947 16.44 14.83 -0.20
N ARG A 948 16.01 14.45 -1.41
CA ARG A 948 16.90 14.23 -2.58
C ARG A 948 17.72 15.47 -2.98
N ALA A 949 18.81 15.22 -3.72
CA ALA A 949 19.81 16.22 -4.15
C ALA A 949 19.84 16.47 -5.68
N ASP A 950 19.14 15.64 -6.43
CA ASP A 950 19.06 15.59 -7.89
C ASP A 950 17.73 16.17 -8.43
N ILE A 951 16.63 15.97 -7.68
CA ILE A 951 15.29 16.47 -8.01
C ILE A 951 14.65 17.20 -6.83
N THR A 952 13.59 17.96 -7.11
CA THR A 952 12.75 18.57 -6.08
C THR A 952 11.95 17.50 -5.32
N GLU A 953 12.32 17.25 -4.07
CA GLU A 953 11.61 16.36 -3.14
C GLU A 953 11.33 17.06 -1.81
N PHE A 954 10.15 16.80 -1.22
CA PHE A 954 9.80 17.21 0.13
C PHE A 954 8.76 16.28 0.77
N PHE A 955 8.60 16.38 2.07
CA PHE A 955 7.59 15.66 2.85
C PHE A 955 6.59 16.66 3.43
N LEU A 956 5.29 16.43 3.30
CA LEU A 956 4.24 17.27 3.88
C LEU A 956 3.23 16.43 4.68
N GLN A 957 2.92 16.84 5.91
CA GLN A 957 1.84 16.28 6.72
C GLN A 957 0.72 17.31 6.91
N PRO A 958 -0.35 17.28 6.09
CA PRO A 958 -1.43 18.28 6.15
C PRO A 958 -2.45 18.04 7.29
N HIS A 959 -2.37 16.91 7.98
CA HIS A 959 -3.40 16.38 8.89
C HIS A 959 -2.79 15.87 10.21
N ALA A 960 -3.56 15.85 11.29
CA ALA A 960 -3.12 15.24 12.54
C ALA A 960 -3.27 13.70 12.51
N PRO A 961 -2.26 12.91 12.94
CA PRO A 961 -2.38 11.47 13.06
C PRO A 961 -3.31 11.09 14.22
N ILE A 962 -4.38 10.33 13.93
CA ILE A 962 -5.37 9.91 14.94
C ILE A 962 -4.77 8.90 15.94
N GLN A 963 -3.86 8.03 15.49
CA GLN A 963 -3.26 6.96 16.30
C GLN A 963 -1.81 6.72 15.91
N GLY A 964 -0.98 6.38 16.91
CA GLY A 964 0.41 6.01 16.73
C GLY A 964 1.31 7.14 16.22
N THR A 965 2.28 6.78 15.38
CA THR A 965 3.20 7.74 14.75
C THR A 965 2.76 8.07 13.34
N GLY A 966 2.65 9.36 13.06
CA GLY A 966 2.31 9.93 11.77
C GLY A 966 3.23 9.52 10.63
N LYS A 967 2.86 10.03 9.46
CA LYS A 967 3.54 9.80 8.21
C LYS A 967 3.17 10.94 7.25
N PRO A 968 4.06 11.92 7.00
CA PRO A 968 3.87 12.82 5.88
C PRO A 968 3.82 12.04 4.58
N VAL A 969 3.28 12.64 3.52
CA VAL A 969 3.44 12.11 2.17
C VAL A 969 4.75 12.63 1.59
N GLU A 970 5.50 11.73 0.97
CA GLU A 970 6.70 12.04 0.18
C GLU A 970 6.26 12.52 -1.21
N TYR A 971 6.60 13.76 -1.57
CA TYR A 971 6.32 14.33 -2.88
C TYR A 971 7.63 14.52 -3.65
N ALA A 972 7.70 14.00 -4.86
CA ALA A 972 8.81 14.17 -5.80
C ALA A 972 8.28 14.79 -7.10
N MET A 973 8.85 15.92 -7.52
CA MET A 973 8.51 16.58 -8.78
C MET A 973 9.40 16.04 -9.89
N LEU A 974 8.78 15.55 -10.97
CA LEU A 974 9.44 14.91 -12.11
C LEU A 974 9.46 15.78 -13.37
N GLU A 975 8.53 16.74 -13.46
CA GLU A 975 8.40 17.72 -14.55
C GLU A 975 7.95 19.06 -13.97
N ASP A 976 8.50 20.18 -14.47
CA ASP A 976 8.01 21.54 -14.22
C ASP A 976 8.27 22.47 -15.41
N GLU A 977 7.26 22.67 -16.26
CA GLU A 977 7.25 23.65 -17.35
C GLU A 977 6.74 25.04 -16.91
N ILE A 978 6.30 25.16 -15.65
CA ILE A 978 5.66 26.36 -15.08
C ILE A 978 6.68 27.26 -14.39
N GLY A 979 7.75 26.68 -13.83
CA GLY A 979 8.65 27.37 -12.91
C GLY A 979 7.90 27.63 -11.60
N ILE A 980 7.54 26.56 -10.88
CA ILE A 980 6.76 26.65 -9.64
C ILE A 980 7.69 26.76 -8.42
N SER A 981 7.47 27.77 -7.58
CA SER A 981 8.20 27.90 -6.33
C SER A 981 7.73 26.87 -5.29
N MET A 982 8.60 26.51 -4.35
CA MET A 982 8.22 25.59 -3.26
C MET A 982 7.11 26.16 -2.36
N ASP A 983 6.98 27.48 -2.24
CA ASP A 983 5.86 28.11 -1.54
C ASP A 983 4.53 27.91 -2.30
N GLU A 984 4.52 28.15 -3.62
CA GLU A 984 3.34 27.89 -4.46
C GLU A 984 2.94 26.41 -4.43
N LEU A 985 3.89 25.52 -4.70
CA LEU A 985 3.67 24.07 -4.80
C LEU A 985 3.12 23.50 -3.49
N GLN A 986 3.71 23.87 -2.35
CA GLN A 986 3.22 23.45 -1.05
C GLN A 986 1.85 24.06 -0.75
N GLY A 987 1.62 25.34 -1.05
CA GLY A 987 0.33 26.00 -0.84
C GLY A 987 -0.81 25.36 -1.65
N VAL A 988 -0.57 24.99 -2.91
CA VAL A 988 -1.54 24.25 -3.75
C VAL A 988 -1.86 22.89 -3.15
N ILE A 989 -0.85 22.09 -2.81
CA ILE A 989 -1.05 20.75 -2.21
C ILE A 989 -1.77 20.86 -0.85
N MET A 990 -1.41 21.86 -0.05
CA MET A 990 -2.02 22.13 1.25
C MET A 990 -3.52 22.40 1.11
N ALA A 991 -3.93 23.24 0.14
CA ALA A 991 -5.34 23.49 -0.16
C ALA A 991 -6.06 22.24 -0.70
N LEU A 992 -5.44 21.48 -1.61
CA LEU A 992 -6.01 20.26 -2.17
C LEU A 992 -6.20 19.14 -1.14
N SER A 993 -5.33 19.04 -0.11
CA SER A 993 -5.50 18.13 1.02
C SER A 993 -6.59 18.55 2.01
N TYR A 994 -7.08 19.79 1.90
CA TYR A 994 -8.26 20.29 2.62
C TYR A 994 -9.54 20.22 1.77
N SER A 995 -9.47 19.88 0.48
CA SER A 995 -10.64 19.83 -0.41
C SER A 995 -11.54 18.59 -0.23
N HIS A 996 -11.27 17.70 0.73
CA HIS A 996 -11.94 16.40 0.87
C HIS A 996 -13.34 16.52 1.50
N GLN A 997 -14.31 16.88 0.66
CA GLN A 997 -15.65 17.36 1.03
C GLN A 997 -16.46 16.46 1.98
N ILE A 998 -16.19 15.15 2.05
CA ILE A 998 -17.04 14.21 2.77
C ILE A 998 -16.83 14.19 4.30
N VAL A 999 -15.75 14.76 4.81
CA VAL A 999 -15.47 14.89 6.25
C VAL A 999 -14.86 16.25 6.61
N ASN A 1000 -15.12 16.72 7.83
CA ASN A 1000 -14.63 18.01 8.32
C ASN A 1000 -13.20 17.92 8.92
N VAL A 1001 -12.28 17.27 8.20
CA VAL A 1001 -10.86 17.10 8.58
C VAL A 1001 -9.97 16.93 7.34
N ALA A 1002 -8.74 17.42 7.42
CA ALA A 1002 -7.74 17.26 6.36
C ALA A 1002 -7.39 15.79 6.08
N VAL A 1003 -7.13 15.47 4.81
CA VAL A 1003 -6.64 14.15 4.36
C VAL A 1003 -5.15 14.20 4.01
N SER A 1004 -4.49 13.03 4.00
CA SER A 1004 -3.03 12.97 3.81
C SER A 1004 -2.54 13.29 2.39
N MET A 1005 -3.36 13.00 1.37
CA MET A 1005 -3.06 13.18 -0.06
C MET A 1005 -3.83 14.40 -0.60
N PRO A 1006 -3.55 14.90 -1.81
CA PRO A 1006 -4.44 15.84 -2.50
C PRO A 1006 -5.77 15.13 -2.85
N GLU A 1007 -6.90 15.85 -2.77
CA GLU A 1007 -8.23 15.32 -3.13
C GLU A 1007 -8.31 14.57 -4.48
N PRO A 1008 -7.78 15.08 -5.62
CA PRO A 1008 -7.80 14.35 -6.89
C PRO A 1008 -7.15 12.96 -6.81
N VAL A 1009 -6.07 12.81 -6.03
CA VAL A 1009 -5.40 11.51 -5.82
C VAL A 1009 -6.23 10.62 -4.89
N TYR A 1010 -6.81 11.20 -3.85
CA TYR A 1010 -7.65 10.46 -2.90
C TYR A 1010 -8.88 9.86 -3.62
N GLN A 1011 -9.54 10.64 -4.46
CA GLN A 1011 -10.66 10.17 -5.27
C GLN A 1011 -10.21 9.15 -6.32
N ALA A 1012 -9.05 9.33 -6.96
CA ALA A 1012 -8.48 8.34 -7.87
C ALA A 1012 -8.25 6.96 -7.21
N HIS A 1013 -7.75 6.93 -5.98
CA HIS A 1013 -7.56 5.68 -5.22
C HIS A 1013 -8.90 4.95 -4.98
N GLU A 1014 -9.92 5.69 -4.53
CA GLU A 1014 -11.26 5.13 -4.29
C GLU A 1014 -11.98 4.75 -5.60
N LEU A 1015 -11.72 5.43 -6.72
CA LEU A 1015 -12.17 5.05 -8.06
C LEU A 1015 -11.52 3.74 -8.54
N ALA A 1016 -10.20 3.63 -8.45
CA ALA A 1016 -9.45 2.42 -8.83
C ALA A 1016 -9.93 1.20 -8.02
N LYS A 1017 -10.12 1.40 -6.72
CA LYS A 1017 -10.72 0.44 -5.77
C LYS A 1017 -12.17 0.11 -6.12
N ARG A 1018 -12.99 1.10 -6.51
CA ARG A 1018 -14.39 0.90 -6.92
C ARG A 1018 -14.50 0.04 -8.16
N GLY A 1019 -13.77 0.34 -9.23
CA GLY A 1019 -13.83 -0.43 -10.46
C GLY A 1019 -13.42 -1.88 -10.24
N LYS A 1020 -12.34 -2.12 -9.50
CA LYS A 1020 -11.92 -3.47 -9.07
C LYS A 1020 -13.02 -4.20 -8.29
N ASN A 1021 -13.66 -3.55 -7.31
CA ASN A 1021 -14.76 -4.16 -6.55
C ASN A 1021 -15.95 -4.48 -7.46
N ASN A 1022 -16.36 -3.55 -8.32
CA ASN A 1022 -17.46 -3.75 -9.28
C ASN A 1022 -17.17 -4.91 -10.25
N PHE A 1023 -15.92 -5.06 -10.71
CA PHE A 1023 -15.51 -6.21 -11.52
C PHE A 1023 -15.55 -7.54 -10.74
N VAL A 1024 -15.10 -7.56 -9.48
CA VAL A 1024 -15.20 -8.76 -8.61
C VAL A 1024 -16.66 -9.15 -8.36
N THR A 1025 -17.54 -8.18 -8.09
CA THR A 1025 -18.99 -8.42 -7.96
C THR A 1025 -19.60 -8.90 -9.28
N LEU A 1026 -19.24 -8.32 -10.43
CA LEU A 1026 -19.70 -8.78 -11.74
C LEU A 1026 -19.30 -10.24 -11.98
N LYS A 1027 -18.02 -10.57 -11.78
CA LYS A 1027 -17.46 -11.92 -11.91
C LYS A 1027 -18.09 -12.93 -10.94
N ARG A 1028 -18.59 -12.48 -9.78
CA ARG A 1028 -19.28 -13.32 -8.79
C ARG A 1028 -20.75 -13.58 -9.11
N PHE A 1029 -21.50 -12.58 -9.56
CA PHE A 1029 -22.97 -12.62 -9.61
C PHE A 1029 -23.60 -12.54 -11.02
N LYS A 1030 -22.86 -12.04 -12.02
CA LYS A 1030 -23.23 -12.08 -13.45
C LYS A 1030 -22.01 -12.54 -14.29
N PRO A 1031 -21.39 -13.71 -14.00
CA PRO A 1031 -20.16 -14.18 -14.68
C PRO A 1031 -20.31 -14.35 -16.20
N GLU A 1032 -21.52 -14.65 -16.66
CA GLU A 1032 -21.90 -14.71 -18.08
C GLU A 1032 -21.79 -13.36 -18.80
N ARG A 1033 -21.79 -12.25 -18.04
CA ARG A 1033 -21.63 -10.88 -18.56
C ARG A 1033 -20.19 -10.37 -18.50
N VAL A 1034 -19.20 -11.17 -18.09
CA VAL A 1034 -17.77 -10.79 -18.14
C VAL A 1034 -17.25 -10.99 -19.57
N PRO A 1035 -16.93 -9.91 -20.32
CA PRO A 1035 -16.43 -10.03 -21.67
C PRO A 1035 -15.05 -10.69 -21.72
N LYS A 1036 -14.80 -11.49 -22.76
CA LYS A 1036 -13.56 -12.23 -22.97
C LYS A 1036 -13.09 -12.12 -24.42
N ILE A 1037 -11.78 -12.22 -24.63
CA ILE A 1037 -11.18 -12.51 -25.92
C ILE A 1037 -10.44 -13.85 -25.87
N ASP A 1038 -10.52 -14.58 -26.97
CA ASP A 1038 -9.82 -15.84 -27.16
C ASP A 1038 -8.45 -15.58 -27.78
N LYS A 1039 -7.38 -15.75 -26.99
CA LYS A 1039 -5.99 -15.74 -27.48
C LYS A 1039 -5.61 -17.13 -27.99
N GLN A 1040 -5.05 -17.22 -29.19
CA GLN A 1040 -4.26 -18.39 -29.59
C GLN A 1040 -2.88 -18.32 -28.92
N ILE A 1041 -2.48 -19.42 -28.29
CA ILE A 1041 -1.16 -19.63 -27.68
C ILE A 1041 -0.50 -20.87 -28.31
N VAL A 1042 0.83 -20.87 -28.35
CA VAL A 1042 1.63 -22.03 -28.80
C VAL A 1042 2.26 -22.67 -27.57
N ALA A 1043 1.73 -23.82 -27.16
CA ALA A 1043 2.25 -24.55 -26.01
C ALA A 1043 3.65 -25.14 -26.33
N LYS A 1044 4.44 -25.45 -25.30
CA LYS A 1044 5.70 -26.19 -25.48
C LYS A 1044 5.42 -27.53 -26.15
N GLY A 1045 5.95 -27.71 -27.37
CA GLY A 1045 5.61 -28.82 -28.28
C GLY A 1045 4.80 -28.41 -29.51
N GLY A 1046 4.61 -27.11 -29.77
CA GLY A 1046 4.10 -26.60 -31.05
C GLY A 1046 2.58 -26.69 -31.25
N LYS A 1047 1.86 -27.37 -30.35
CA LYS A 1047 0.39 -27.43 -30.38
C LYS A 1047 -0.20 -26.04 -30.11
N ARG A 1048 -1.03 -25.55 -31.04
CA ARG A 1048 -1.87 -24.37 -30.83
C ARG A 1048 -3.00 -24.72 -29.86
N GLN A 1049 -3.20 -23.87 -28.86
CA GLN A 1049 -4.31 -23.96 -27.90
C GLN A 1049 -4.99 -22.59 -27.84
N ILE A 1050 -6.30 -22.56 -27.58
CA ILE A 1050 -7.04 -21.30 -27.34
C ILE A 1050 -7.23 -21.14 -25.83
N ILE A 1051 -6.98 -19.93 -25.32
CA ILE A 1051 -7.30 -19.52 -23.95
C ILE A 1051 -8.20 -18.28 -23.97
N SER A 1052 -9.28 -18.32 -23.19
CA SER A 1052 -10.24 -17.22 -23.08
C SER A 1052 -9.87 -16.32 -21.90
N ILE A 1053 -9.37 -15.12 -22.17
CA ILE A 1053 -8.93 -14.14 -21.17
C ILE A 1053 -9.92 -12.97 -21.10
N VAL A 1054 -9.92 -12.21 -20.00
CA VAL A 1054 -10.83 -11.05 -19.81
C VAL A 1054 -10.51 -9.93 -20.82
N ASP A 1055 -11.51 -9.48 -21.58
CA ASP A 1055 -11.39 -8.25 -22.38
C ASP A 1055 -11.53 -7.04 -21.47
N TYR A 1056 -10.39 -6.51 -20.99
CA TYR A 1056 -10.39 -5.34 -20.12
C TYR A 1056 -10.95 -4.07 -20.81
N LYS A 1057 -10.91 -3.96 -22.15
CA LYS A 1057 -11.47 -2.81 -22.88
C LYS A 1057 -13.00 -2.91 -22.95
N ALA A 1058 -13.56 -4.10 -23.18
CA ALA A 1058 -15.01 -4.32 -23.08
C ALA A 1058 -15.53 -4.30 -21.63
N VAL A 1059 -14.81 -4.84 -20.64
CA VAL A 1059 -15.14 -4.65 -19.21
C VAL A 1059 -15.20 -3.17 -18.86
N THR A 1060 -14.27 -2.36 -19.37
CA THR A 1060 -14.31 -0.91 -19.17
C THR A 1060 -15.57 -0.30 -19.78
N ARG A 1061 -15.92 -0.63 -21.03
CA ARG A 1061 -17.17 -0.14 -21.66
C ARG A 1061 -18.44 -0.55 -20.90
N LEU A 1062 -18.43 -1.71 -20.24
CA LEU A 1062 -19.56 -2.21 -19.43
C LEU A 1062 -19.69 -1.52 -18.06
N LEU A 1063 -18.57 -1.21 -17.38
CA LEU A 1063 -18.58 -0.80 -15.96
C LEU A 1063 -18.20 0.66 -15.72
N SER A 1064 -17.53 1.35 -16.65
CA SER A 1064 -17.24 2.78 -16.56
C SER A 1064 -18.45 3.64 -16.95
N TYR A 1065 -18.35 4.94 -16.73
CA TYR A 1065 -19.31 5.96 -17.19
C TYR A 1065 -18.87 6.63 -18.50
N TRP A 1066 -17.57 6.69 -18.82
CA TRP A 1066 -17.10 7.21 -20.11
C TRP A 1066 -17.35 6.23 -21.28
N GLY A 1067 -17.34 4.93 -21.01
CA GLY A 1067 -17.28 3.88 -22.04
C GLY A 1067 -18.56 3.61 -22.82
N ASP A 1068 -19.67 4.27 -22.47
CA ASP A 1068 -20.94 4.28 -23.23
C ASP A 1068 -21.15 5.59 -24.02
N GLY A 1069 -20.17 6.50 -23.99
CA GLY A 1069 -20.24 7.80 -24.66
C GLY A 1069 -21.12 8.84 -23.96
N THR A 1070 -21.71 8.53 -22.80
CA THR A 1070 -22.58 9.48 -22.11
C THR A 1070 -21.78 10.51 -21.31
N PHE A 1071 -21.81 11.77 -21.76
CA PHE A 1071 -21.21 12.92 -21.06
C PHE A 1071 -21.98 13.33 -19.77
N LYS A 1072 -22.56 12.37 -19.04
CA LYS A 1072 -23.11 12.60 -17.70
C LYS A 1072 -21.98 12.49 -16.68
N LEU A 1073 -21.23 13.60 -16.53
CA LEU A 1073 -20.47 13.81 -15.30
C LEU A 1073 -21.39 13.54 -14.11
N SER A 1074 -20.89 12.80 -13.14
CA SER A 1074 -21.64 12.50 -11.94
C SER A 1074 -20.69 12.49 -10.76
N HIS A 1075 -21.02 13.25 -9.72
CA HIS A 1075 -20.23 13.29 -8.48
C HIS A 1075 -20.40 11.99 -7.65
N ARG A 1076 -21.09 10.98 -8.19
CA ARG A 1076 -21.51 9.73 -7.51
C ARG A 1076 -20.36 8.92 -6.92
N PHE A 1077 -19.16 9.12 -7.45
CA PHE A 1077 -17.95 8.43 -7.02
C PHE A 1077 -17.24 9.07 -5.82
N THR A 1078 -17.61 10.28 -5.37
CA THR A 1078 -17.11 10.78 -4.07
C THR A 1078 -17.48 9.77 -2.98
N ALA A 1079 -16.45 9.22 -2.31
CA ALA A 1079 -16.53 8.02 -1.47
C ALA A 1079 -17.65 8.05 -0.41
#